data_AF-A0A1M5H6F4-F1
#
_entry.id   AF-A0A1M5H6F4-F1
#
_cell.length_a   1.000
_cell.length_b   1.000
_cell.length_c   1.000
_cell.angle_alpha   90.00
_cell.angle_beta   90.00
_cell.angle_gamma   90.00
#
_symmetry.space_group_name_H-M   'P 1'
#
loop_
_entity.id
_entity.type
_entity.pdbx_description
1 polymer ?
#
loop_
_entity_poly.entity_id
_entity_poly.type
_entity_poly.pdbx_seq_one_letter_code
_entity_poly.pdbx_strand_id
1 'polypeptide(L)'
;MKNASLFSIIALTSIFAHAQEQSSLIQGTPLSGPVHGFIRVDQSPYTVTDDITVEENQVLVVEPGVKFQFAPGTGLYVKGQFVAAGFDNEEIKFVSAASNPRHGDWKGIFITGSEPSEIRNTTIDGAANGLIIENSTASILSSKIKNTSSRGIYAKNSKVTISGMQFTSNDGAAIHIDSYSKADISDVFFRDNNVALYNAPLAITEVSFSNFENNKYALLNMDNNHLSFINCHVKNNKVGASSADILEKEIIKSVGGNETEFSKNYNDIAQALPASPEIQGVESRSINANDKIADLLAQSQKEESKADSTQKYWSLIGSATIDNHYHHIRTRETSNGRYPNTFQVPGFGTDISIYLLMQSTDGKSIEFSGDFSSDYWNHFNPNPVSLTYTDSHNQLVLGDFIKTGGDIYMASLPVFGVGYSLSLFKNNAGRPMVELNGFFGENRKPYLIGDRHPDIYKNYIDDGEAQAQRLTYGGSIKWAPIRRLDATIGAIYANDEINDPLFRDGGSKTSITNEPLQQSFTLYADGNFLFNPGNIELNTQIAVGRADTADVFRERAINKIFTEAGISTSSMAKLRQLMINENKINSLSSEELEEIFGGNTTLSRSQMRDSLRTLIKGAKALKKEYDSDRDEDRIMGLNWGSQNFAFGTSLYWKIYKTRIAANLKYIGEDFYSAGSPNQLADTRELGGNIEQIVTGFWTLNFKYLLNIENAANGNKINLFGLGEGTRWGLFNESSEWFEEHELDYERTKYIQNWSLGNDFKISSNINLSVGYNLVYRTQYRPYQLHGNYILEDGIYKDRWFRARTNMPTTMITDGSNTTEVDAERWAEYMDLSSEEYLASKFQERIYKNTWNLDLSVKAFYTTFKASGRWTIRTDNSKFHKDDLIDDMDLSNATWAKLGYYFGGADYFEHTYPLSATTNYTLFQNRFSFTPRFKNYKRNDMKEQEFTVDDNLEVPLFNRLLVPGISGSLRYLTIDWEDNGEKIDETEIDAIINANLRINHTKHLNTEWYMGGALYSRPDNKSDEYKDFFGGIRVNYVF
;
A
#
# COMPACT_ATOMS: atom_id res chain seq x y z
N MET A 1 77.41 50.34 34.24
CA MET A 1 78.41 50.13 33.17
C MET A 1 77.74 50.43 31.83
N LYS A 2 78.18 51.53 31.18
CA LYS A 2 78.04 52.02 29.79
C LYS A 2 76.66 51.97 29.12
N ASN A 3 76.09 53.00 28.50
CA ASN A 3 76.22 54.47 28.44
C ASN A 3 74.93 54.90 27.66
N ALA A 4 74.18 55.90 28.12
CA ALA A 4 73.96 57.22 27.48
C ALA A 4 73.39 57.18 26.04
N SER A 5 72.47 58.01 25.55
CA SER A 5 71.60 59.11 26.01
C SER A 5 70.93 59.65 24.71
N LEU A 6 69.71 60.19 24.80
CA LEU A 6 69.03 61.18 23.92
C LEU A 6 69.51 61.42 22.47
N PHE A 7 68.56 61.50 21.52
CA PHE A 7 68.15 62.78 20.86
C PHE A 7 67.04 62.54 19.80
N SER A 8 66.04 63.41 19.80
CA SER A 8 65.04 63.59 18.75
C SER A 8 65.61 64.46 17.61
N ILE A 9 65.13 64.28 16.37
CA ILE A 9 64.74 65.33 15.39
C ILE A 9 64.28 64.70 14.06
N ILE A 10 63.26 65.32 13.47
CA ILE A 10 62.51 65.01 12.23
C ILE A 10 63.20 65.65 11.00
N ALA A 11 63.25 64.94 9.85
CA ALA A 11 62.73 65.38 8.53
C ALA A 11 63.43 64.78 7.27
N LEU A 12 62.58 64.15 6.44
CA LEU A 12 62.50 64.08 4.97
C LEU A 12 63.58 63.44 4.04
N THR A 13 63.09 62.38 3.37
CA THR A 13 63.22 61.95 1.95
C THR A 13 64.59 61.56 1.37
N SER A 14 64.79 60.28 1.04
CA SER A 14 64.49 59.70 -0.30
C SER A 14 64.99 58.24 -0.42
N ILE A 15 64.13 57.39 -1.01
CA ILE A 15 64.37 56.23 -1.88
C ILE A 15 65.46 55.22 -1.45
N PHE A 16 65.03 54.03 -1.02
CA PHE A 16 65.68 52.77 -1.38
C PHE A 16 64.62 51.73 -1.76
N ALA A 17 64.64 51.39 -3.05
CA ALA A 17 63.92 50.25 -3.62
C ALA A 17 64.38 48.96 -2.92
N HIS A 18 63.43 48.22 -2.34
CA HIS A 18 63.59 46.80 -2.09
C HIS A 18 62.97 46.06 -3.27
N ALA A 19 63.79 45.29 -3.97
CA ALA A 19 63.33 44.31 -4.94
C ALA A 19 62.42 43.31 -4.22
N GLN A 20 61.16 43.28 -4.62
CA GLN A 20 60.19 42.29 -4.17
C GLN A 20 60.37 41.04 -5.04
N GLU A 21 60.74 39.92 -4.43
CA GLU A 21 60.90 38.63 -5.11
C GLU A 21 59.65 38.28 -5.93
N GLN A 22 59.87 37.88 -7.18
CA GLN A 22 58.84 37.46 -8.10
C GLN A 22 58.29 36.10 -7.64
N SER A 23 57.07 36.08 -7.10
CA SER A 23 56.39 34.83 -6.71
C SER A 23 56.22 33.92 -7.93
N SER A 24 56.84 32.74 -7.90
CA SER A 24 56.63 31.70 -8.91
C SER A 24 55.18 31.21 -8.86
N LEU A 25 54.45 31.29 -9.98
CA LEU A 25 53.09 30.78 -10.11
C LEU A 25 53.07 29.24 -10.18
N ILE A 26 52.04 28.61 -9.61
CA ILE A 26 51.76 27.18 -9.79
C ILE A 26 51.33 26.93 -11.25
N GLN A 27 51.85 25.88 -11.89
CA GLN A 27 51.56 25.55 -13.29
C GLN A 27 50.17 24.90 -13.48
N GLY A 28 49.46 25.31 -14.54
CA GLY A 28 48.18 24.76 -15.01
C GLY A 28 47.85 25.28 -16.42
N THR A 29 46.67 24.95 -16.96
CA THR A 29 46.20 25.40 -18.28
C THR A 29 45.96 26.91 -18.25
N PRO A 30 46.66 27.73 -19.05
CA PRO A 30 46.55 29.19 -18.98
C PRO A 30 45.17 29.66 -19.43
N LEU A 31 44.58 30.62 -18.71
CA LEU A 31 43.29 31.23 -19.00
C LEU A 31 43.36 32.75 -18.77
N SER A 32 42.84 33.54 -19.71
CA SER A 32 42.85 35.00 -19.67
C SER A 32 41.83 35.58 -20.65
N GLY A 33 41.27 36.76 -20.37
CA GLY A 33 40.38 37.47 -21.30
C GLY A 33 38.94 36.91 -21.35
N PRO A 34 38.19 37.15 -22.43
CA PRO A 34 36.80 36.72 -22.53
C PRO A 34 36.63 35.19 -22.52
N VAL A 35 35.74 34.68 -21.67
CA VAL A 35 35.45 33.25 -21.47
C VAL A 35 33.94 32.98 -21.54
N HIS A 36 33.56 31.84 -22.14
CA HIS A 36 32.17 31.40 -22.28
C HIS A 36 32.12 29.87 -22.51
N GLY A 37 30.93 29.28 -22.45
CA GLY A 37 30.73 27.85 -22.66
C GLY A 37 31.17 27.01 -21.46
N PHE A 38 31.71 25.83 -21.72
CA PHE A 38 32.09 24.86 -20.67
C PHE A 38 33.58 24.94 -20.33
N ILE A 39 33.88 25.10 -19.04
CA ILE A 39 35.22 24.87 -18.47
C ILE A 39 35.28 23.42 -18.02
N ARG A 40 36.18 22.65 -18.63
CA ARG A 40 36.19 21.19 -18.53
C ARG A 40 37.15 20.67 -17.48
N VAL A 41 36.76 19.60 -16.79
CA VAL A 41 37.59 19.00 -15.73
C VAL A 41 38.87 18.36 -16.26
N ASP A 42 38.89 17.91 -17.52
CA ASP A 42 40.04 17.25 -18.16
C ASP A 42 41.26 18.17 -18.40
N GLN A 43 41.05 19.49 -18.34
CA GLN A 43 42.10 20.52 -18.47
C GLN A 43 42.42 21.21 -17.13
N SER A 44 41.80 20.77 -16.04
CA SER A 44 42.04 21.27 -14.68
C SER A 44 43.44 20.85 -14.18
N PRO A 45 44.19 21.71 -13.46
CA PRO A 45 43.82 23.05 -13.01
C PRO A 45 44.03 24.12 -14.09
N TYR A 46 43.16 25.13 -14.09
CA TYR A 46 43.31 26.34 -14.91
C TYR A 46 44.06 27.42 -14.15
N THR A 47 45.09 28.01 -14.75
CA THR A 47 45.84 29.14 -14.21
C THR A 47 45.39 30.44 -14.87
N VAL A 48 44.73 31.30 -14.10
CA VAL A 48 44.22 32.59 -14.56
C VAL A 48 45.34 33.63 -14.50
N THR A 49 45.94 33.91 -15.65
CA THR A 49 47.14 34.77 -15.77
C THR A 49 46.82 36.25 -15.93
N ASP A 50 45.59 36.57 -16.34
CA ASP A 50 45.02 37.92 -16.41
C ASP A 50 43.52 37.83 -16.09
N ASP A 51 42.85 38.96 -15.86
CA ASP A 51 41.41 38.99 -15.58
C ASP A 51 40.62 38.23 -16.66
N ILE A 52 39.63 37.45 -16.23
CA ILE A 52 38.71 36.72 -17.13
C ILE A 52 37.32 37.33 -17.06
N THR A 53 36.66 37.42 -18.22
CA THR A 53 35.36 38.08 -18.33
C THR A 53 34.34 37.19 -19.03
N VAL A 54 33.19 36.95 -18.40
CA VAL A 54 31.99 36.42 -19.07
C VAL A 54 31.21 37.61 -19.58
N GLU A 55 31.22 37.84 -20.89
CA GLU A 55 30.56 39.00 -21.49
C GLU A 55 29.02 38.91 -21.39
N GLU A 56 28.34 40.03 -21.61
CA GLU A 56 26.88 40.09 -21.62
C GLU A 56 26.28 39.07 -22.60
N ASN A 57 25.15 38.47 -22.21
CA ASN A 57 24.45 37.41 -22.96
C ASN A 57 25.27 36.13 -23.19
N GLN A 58 26.43 35.96 -22.54
CA GLN A 58 27.18 34.70 -22.53
C GLN A 58 26.96 33.95 -21.22
N VAL A 59 27.14 32.63 -21.27
CA VAL A 59 27.09 31.75 -20.09
C VAL A 59 28.43 31.06 -19.93
N LEU A 60 28.97 31.05 -18.73
CA LEU A 60 30.11 30.22 -18.36
C LEU A 60 29.65 29.13 -17.39
N VAL A 61 29.79 27.88 -17.83
CA VAL A 61 29.46 26.68 -17.06
C VAL A 61 30.75 25.99 -16.65
N VAL A 62 30.95 25.78 -15.35
CA VAL A 62 32.13 25.10 -14.81
C VAL A 62 31.75 23.67 -14.42
N GLU A 63 32.44 22.69 -15.00
CA GLU A 63 32.23 21.28 -14.65
C GLU A 63 32.66 20.98 -13.19
N PRO A 64 31.99 20.01 -12.52
CA PRO A 64 32.41 19.53 -11.21
C PRO A 64 33.90 19.13 -11.15
N GLY A 65 34.55 19.39 -10.01
CA GLY A 65 35.97 19.05 -9.79
C GLY A 65 37.00 20.00 -10.42
N VAL A 66 36.58 21.00 -11.19
CA VAL A 66 37.50 22.01 -11.77
C VAL A 66 38.18 22.85 -10.68
N LYS A 67 39.47 23.15 -10.88
CA LYS A 67 40.26 24.03 -10.02
C LYS A 67 40.78 25.23 -10.82
N PHE A 68 40.40 26.43 -10.41
CA PHE A 68 40.97 27.71 -10.86
C PHE A 68 42.05 28.19 -9.90
N GLN A 69 43.17 28.63 -10.45
CA GLN A 69 44.30 29.20 -9.74
C GLN A 69 44.56 30.60 -10.27
N PHE A 70 44.26 31.63 -9.47
CA PHE A 70 44.38 33.03 -9.89
C PHE A 70 45.77 33.58 -9.57
N ALA A 71 46.46 34.09 -10.60
CA ALA A 71 47.68 34.87 -10.38
C ALA A 71 47.38 36.10 -9.49
N PRO A 72 48.34 36.56 -8.67
CA PRO A 72 48.11 37.69 -7.82
C PRO A 72 47.60 38.92 -8.60
N GLY A 73 46.50 39.51 -8.13
CA GLY A 73 45.86 40.66 -8.76
C GLY A 73 44.86 40.36 -9.88
N THR A 74 44.57 39.09 -10.20
CA THR A 74 43.55 38.73 -11.21
C THR A 74 42.18 38.44 -10.59
N GLY A 75 41.12 38.46 -11.39
CA GLY A 75 39.75 38.16 -10.97
C GLY A 75 38.85 37.63 -12.09
N LEU A 76 37.63 37.26 -11.72
CA LEU A 76 36.59 36.82 -12.65
C LEU A 76 35.44 37.84 -12.66
N TYR A 77 35.15 38.42 -13.82
CA TYR A 77 34.07 39.38 -14.03
C TYR A 77 32.95 38.75 -14.86
N VAL A 78 31.76 38.64 -14.29
CA VAL A 78 30.60 37.99 -14.90
C VAL A 78 29.54 39.04 -15.23
N LYS A 79 29.55 39.51 -16.47
CA LYS A 79 28.50 40.38 -17.04
C LYS A 79 27.36 39.57 -17.68
N GLY A 80 27.61 38.30 -18.01
CA GLY A 80 26.61 37.32 -18.45
C GLY A 80 26.07 36.48 -17.30
N GLN A 81 25.95 35.17 -17.50
CA GLN A 81 25.54 34.20 -16.48
C GLN A 81 26.71 33.30 -16.06
N PHE A 82 26.82 33.01 -14.76
CA PHE A 82 27.81 32.07 -14.23
C PHE A 82 27.15 30.89 -13.52
N VAL A 83 27.51 29.68 -13.96
CA VAL A 83 27.01 28.42 -13.38
C VAL A 83 28.20 27.57 -12.96
N ALA A 84 28.46 27.50 -11.66
CA ALA A 84 29.50 26.67 -11.06
C ALA A 84 28.84 25.71 -10.06
N ALA A 85 28.46 24.53 -10.53
CA ALA A 85 27.68 23.55 -9.75
C ALA A 85 28.45 22.24 -9.58
N GLY A 86 29.27 22.14 -8.54
CA GLY A 86 30.01 20.93 -8.18
C GLY A 86 29.16 19.83 -7.53
N PHE A 87 29.80 18.70 -7.22
CA PHE A 87 29.22 17.61 -6.42
C PHE A 87 29.94 17.49 -5.07
N ASP A 88 29.34 16.84 -4.06
CA ASP A 88 29.92 16.71 -2.71
C ASP A 88 31.32 16.07 -2.70
N ASN A 89 31.57 15.15 -3.64
CA ASN A 89 32.85 14.47 -3.82
C ASN A 89 33.79 15.17 -4.82
N GLU A 90 33.30 16.16 -5.56
CA GLU A 90 33.98 16.84 -6.67
C GLU A 90 33.71 18.36 -6.62
N GLU A 91 34.11 18.98 -5.50
CA GLU A 91 33.97 20.43 -5.30
C GLU A 91 34.80 21.24 -6.34
N ILE A 92 34.22 22.32 -6.85
CA ILE A 92 34.94 23.30 -7.68
C ILE A 92 35.77 24.23 -6.77
N LYS A 93 37.02 24.51 -7.12
CA LYS A 93 37.94 25.29 -6.26
C LYS A 93 38.45 26.55 -6.94
N PHE A 94 38.27 27.71 -6.30
CA PHE A 94 38.84 28.99 -6.71
C PHE A 94 39.88 29.42 -5.68
N VAL A 95 41.16 29.41 -6.05
CA VAL A 95 42.28 29.61 -5.12
C VAL A 95 43.37 30.50 -5.73
N SER A 96 44.28 31.01 -4.90
CA SER A 96 45.51 31.68 -5.36
C SER A 96 46.45 30.72 -6.11
N ALA A 97 47.11 31.23 -7.15
CA ALA A 97 48.21 30.56 -7.85
C ALA A 97 49.58 30.83 -7.21
N ALA A 98 49.66 31.67 -6.17
CA ALA A 98 50.90 31.93 -5.46
C ALA A 98 51.37 30.69 -4.68
N SER A 99 52.68 30.50 -4.61
CA SER A 99 53.30 29.40 -3.85
C SER A 99 53.14 29.56 -2.33
N ASN A 100 52.93 30.79 -1.86
CA ASN A 100 52.59 31.10 -0.47
C ASN A 100 51.36 32.02 -0.43
N PRO A 101 50.14 31.45 -0.49
CA PRO A 101 48.91 32.21 -0.59
C PRO A 101 48.70 33.18 0.58
N ARG A 102 48.37 34.43 0.29
CA ARG A 102 47.92 35.43 1.28
C ARG A 102 46.46 35.76 1.07
N HIS A 103 45.80 36.21 2.15
CA HIS A 103 44.45 36.74 2.05
C HIS A 103 44.47 37.96 1.13
N GLY A 104 43.65 37.95 0.07
CA GLY A 104 43.64 39.05 -0.89
C GLY A 104 44.59 38.90 -2.07
N ASP A 105 45.17 37.72 -2.29
CA ASP A 105 46.05 37.49 -3.44
C ASP A 105 45.36 37.78 -4.76
N TRP A 106 44.10 37.40 -4.92
CA TRP A 106 43.32 37.61 -6.13
C TRP A 106 42.05 38.40 -5.83
N LYS A 107 41.51 39.12 -6.81
CA LYS A 107 40.48 40.15 -6.60
C LYS A 107 39.14 39.57 -6.12
N GLY A 108 38.75 38.41 -6.63
CA GLY A 108 37.45 37.79 -6.38
C GLY A 108 36.64 37.48 -7.63
N ILE A 109 35.40 37.07 -7.41
CA ILE A 109 34.38 36.88 -8.46
C ILE A 109 33.36 38.02 -8.35
N PHE A 110 33.16 38.73 -9.46
CA PHE A 110 32.29 39.90 -9.56
C PHE A 110 31.14 39.57 -10.51
N ILE A 111 29.89 39.63 -10.05
CA ILE A 111 28.69 39.25 -10.80
C ILE A 111 27.80 40.48 -10.96
N THR A 112 27.58 40.87 -12.22
CA THR A 112 26.80 42.05 -12.60
C THR A 112 25.81 41.77 -13.73
N GLY A 113 25.75 40.52 -14.20
CA GLY A 113 24.81 40.13 -15.24
C GLY A 113 23.36 40.10 -14.75
N SER A 114 22.44 40.38 -15.66
CA SER A 114 21.00 40.36 -15.37
C SER A 114 20.43 38.95 -15.16
N GLU A 115 21.10 37.94 -15.72
CA GLU A 115 20.69 36.54 -15.61
C GLU A 115 21.08 35.94 -14.25
N PRO A 116 20.19 35.17 -13.59
CA PRO A 116 20.50 34.55 -12.31
C PRO A 116 21.71 33.60 -12.39
N SER A 117 22.71 33.84 -11.55
CA SER A 117 23.90 32.98 -11.46
C SER A 117 23.76 31.92 -10.34
N GLU A 118 24.32 30.73 -10.55
CA GLU A 118 24.28 29.62 -9.59
C GLU A 118 25.69 29.18 -9.19
N ILE A 119 25.97 29.17 -7.90
CA ILE A 119 27.24 28.71 -7.31
C ILE A 119 26.90 27.66 -6.27
N ARG A 120 27.23 26.39 -6.54
CA ARG A 120 26.95 25.26 -5.66
C ARG A 120 28.15 24.36 -5.48
N ASN A 121 28.38 23.86 -4.27
CA ASN A 121 29.46 22.92 -3.95
C ASN A 121 30.84 23.43 -4.40
N THR A 122 31.15 24.66 -4.01
CA THR A 122 32.39 25.34 -4.36
C THR A 122 33.22 25.69 -3.12
N THR A 123 34.53 25.81 -3.28
CA THR A 123 35.43 26.39 -2.27
C THR A 123 36.14 27.62 -2.85
N ILE A 124 35.96 28.77 -2.23
CA ILE A 124 36.64 30.04 -2.54
C ILE A 124 37.61 30.35 -1.39
N ASP A 125 38.91 30.46 -1.71
CA ASP A 125 39.98 30.59 -0.71
C ASP A 125 40.98 31.70 -1.08
N GLY A 126 41.31 32.56 -0.11
CA GLY A 126 42.38 33.54 -0.22
C GLY A 126 42.07 34.75 -1.11
N ALA A 127 40.81 34.97 -1.50
CA ALA A 127 40.39 36.10 -2.32
C ALA A 127 40.40 37.42 -1.53
N ALA A 128 40.48 38.56 -2.21
CA ALA A 128 40.22 39.85 -1.57
C ALA A 128 38.74 39.94 -1.25
N ASN A 129 37.92 39.64 -2.24
CA ASN A 129 36.49 39.45 -2.08
C ASN A 129 36.10 38.06 -2.58
N GLY A 130 35.27 37.31 -1.85
CA GLY A 130 34.80 36.00 -2.34
C GLY A 130 33.86 36.18 -3.53
N LEU A 131 32.66 36.70 -3.27
CA LEU A 131 31.64 37.02 -4.26
C LEU A 131 31.15 38.46 -4.08
N ILE A 132 31.21 39.26 -5.15
CA ILE A 132 30.63 40.60 -5.22
C ILE A 132 29.46 40.53 -6.20
N ILE A 133 28.26 40.86 -5.74
CA ILE A 133 27.03 40.76 -6.53
C ILE A 133 26.38 42.14 -6.53
N GLU A 134 26.30 42.76 -7.69
CA GLU A 134 25.74 44.10 -7.83
C GLU A 134 24.80 44.18 -9.03
N ASN A 135 23.62 44.76 -8.83
CA ASN A 135 22.57 44.82 -9.84
C ASN A 135 22.19 43.44 -10.43
N SER A 136 22.30 42.38 -9.63
CA SER A 136 22.18 40.99 -10.11
C SER A 136 21.40 40.09 -9.14
N THR A 137 21.13 38.85 -9.57
CA THR A 137 20.53 37.80 -8.75
C THR A 137 21.45 36.58 -8.71
N ALA A 138 21.68 36.00 -7.53
CA ALA A 138 22.52 34.82 -7.41
C ALA A 138 22.06 33.84 -6.31
N SER A 139 22.21 32.55 -6.59
CA SER A 139 21.98 31.44 -5.65
C SER A 139 23.31 30.80 -5.28
N ILE A 140 23.66 30.82 -4.00
CA ILE A 140 24.91 30.31 -3.45
C ILE A 140 24.60 29.21 -2.44
N LEU A 141 24.94 27.97 -2.77
CA LEU A 141 24.48 26.79 -2.06
C LEU A 141 25.65 25.87 -1.67
N SER A 142 25.61 25.28 -0.48
CA SER A 142 26.49 24.17 -0.07
C SER A 142 27.99 24.41 -0.33
N SER A 143 28.46 25.65 -0.16
CA SER A 143 29.82 26.08 -0.52
C SER A 143 30.60 26.64 0.68
N LYS A 144 31.92 26.80 0.51
CA LYS A 144 32.85 27.27 1.54
C LYS A 144 33.56 28.54 1.07
N ILE A 145 33.51 29.61 1.87
CA ILE A 145 34.26 30.85 1.62
C ILE A 145 35.15 31.14 2.83
N LYS A 146 36.46 31.22 2.59
CA LYS A 146 37.42 31.37 3.68
C LYS A 146 38.61 32.26 3.33
N ASN A 147 39.25 32.79 4.36
CA ASN A 147 40.51 33.53 4.24
C ASN A 147 40.39 34.77 3.33
N THR A 148 39.23 35.44 3.32
CA THR A 148 39.07 36.69 2.55
C THR A 148 39.61 37.90 3.29
N SER A 149 40.25 38.84 2.58
CA SER A 149 40.80 40.05 3.19
C SER A 149 39.79 41.19 3.34
N SER A 150 38.72 41.22 2.53
CA SER A 150 37.72 42.30 2.50
C SER A 150 36.29 41.84 2.73
N ARG A 151 35.70 41.05 1.82
CA ARG A 151 34.31 40.57 1.94
C ARG A 151 34.20 39.11 1.52
N GLY A 152 33.48 38.28 2.28
CA GLY A 152 33.14 36.93 1.84
C GLY A 152 32.10 36.98 0.71
N ILE A 153 30.91 37.48 1.03
CA ILE A 153 29.87 37.85 0.06
C ILE A 153 29.49 39.32 0.29
N TYR A 154 29.41 40.09 -0.78
CA TYR A 154 28.87 41.44 -0.80
C TYR A 154 27.73 41.52 -1.81
N ALA A 155 26.57 42.01 -1.39
CA ALA A 155 25.41 42.20 -2.25
C ALA A 155 24.92 43.64 -2.19
N LYS A 156 24.77 44.31 -3.34
CA LYS A 156 24.20 45.65 -3.45
C LYS A 156 23.16 45.73 -4.57
N ASN A 157 22.00 46.32 -4.29
CA ASN A 157 20.87 46.36 -5.24
C ASN A 157 20.63 45.01 -5.92
N SER A 158 20.67 43.93 -5.12
CA SER A 158 20.73 42.55 -5.62
C SER A 158 19.82 41.62 -4.82
N LYS A 159 19.42 40.49 -5.41
CA LYS A 159 18.70 39.42 -4.71
C LYS A 159 19.59 38.19 -4.57
N VAL A 160 19.84 37.75 -3.34
CA VAL A 160 20.75 36.62 -3.08
C VAL A 160 20.10 35.56 -2.21
N THR A 161 20.28 34.30 -2.59
CA THR A 161 19.87 33.14 -1.78
C THR A 161 21.13 32.41 -1.34
N ILE A 162 21.31 32.24 -0.04
CA ILE A 162 22.54 31.71 0.57
C ILE A 162 22.14 30.54 1.46
N SER A 163 22.50 29.30 1.11
CA SER A 163 22.09 28.12 1.87
C SER A 163 23.19 27.09 2.06
N GLY A 164 23.28 26.43 3.22
CA GLY A 164 24.24 25.35 3.46
C GLY A 164 25.71 25.80 3.43
N MET A 165 25.99 27.07 3.73
CA MET A 165 27.32 27.67 3.55
C MET A 165 28.21 27.52 4.79
N GLN A 166 29.53 27.53 4.57
CA GLN A 166 30.52 27.66 5.66
C GLN A 166 31.44 28.86 5.41
N PHE A 167 31.47 29.80 6.36
CA PHE A 167 32.35 30.96 6.34
C PHE A 167 33.40 30.86 7.45
N THR A 168 34.68 30.82 7.07
CA THR A 168 35.78 30.66 8.05
C THR A 168 36.93 31.65 7.86
N SER A 169 37.41 32.22 8.97
CA SER A 169 38.65 33.03 9.00
C SER A 169 38.68 34.19 7.98
N ASN A 170 37.54 34.87 7.79
CA ASN A 170 37.46 36.06 6.94
C ASN A 170 37.82 37.32 7.75
N ASP A 171 38.79 38.11 7.27
CA ASP A 171 39.33 39.29 7.96
C ASP A 171 38.38 40.49 7.91
N GLY A 172 37.47 40.53 6.93
CA GLY A 172 36.40 41.52 6.85
C GLY A 172 35.04 40.95 7.25
N ALA A 173 33.98 41.35 6.54
CA ALA A 173 32.65 40.80 6.76
C ALA A 173 32.44 39.54 5.91
N ALA A 174 32.06 38.41 6.54
CA ALA A 174 31.80 37.16 5.85
C ALA A 174 30.58 37.28 4.92
N ILE A 175 29.49 37.89 5.39
CA ILE A 175 28.39 38.35 4.53
C ILE A 175 28.10 39.83 4.84
N HIS A 176 28.07 40.65 3.80
CA HIS A 176 27.67 42.05 3.85
C HIS A 176 26.53 42.29 2.87
N ILE A 177 25.32 42.46 3.40
CA ILE A 177 24.14 42.83 2.61
C ILE A 177 24.00 44.34 2.66
N ASP A 178 24.30 44.98 1.54
CA ASP A 178 24.25 46.43 1.36
C ASP A 178 22.87 46.86 0.83
N SER A 179 22.67 48.17 0.79
CA SER A 179 21.47 48.88 0.38
C SER A 179 20.75 48.31 -0.84
N TYR A 180 19.42 48.30 -0.73
CA TYR A 180 18.48 47.82 -1.74
C TYR A 180 18.62 46.34 -2.11
N SER A 181 19.31 45.55 -1.27
CA SER A 181 19.43 44.11 -1.48
C SER A 181 18.46 43.32 -0.62
N LYS A 182 18.01 42.19 -1.16
CA LYS A 182 17.25 41.16 -0.42
C LYS A 182 18.09 39.89 -0.32
N ALA A 183 18.26 39.37 0.89
CA ALA A 183 19.04 38.18 1.16
C ALA A 183 18.25 37.15 1.99
N ASP A 184 18.10 35.95 1.42
CA ASP A 184 17.51 34.79 2.10
C ASP A 184 18.64 33.83 2.51
N ILE A 185 18.95 33.79 3.81
CA ILE A 185 20.10 33.06 4.38
C ILE A 185 19.60 31.88 5.21
N SER A 186 20.03 30.66 4.91
CA SER A 186 19.59 29.45 5.63
C SER A 186 20.72 28.45 5.86
N ASP A 187 20.73 27.77 7.00
CA ASP A 187 21.69 26.68 7.28
C ASP A 187 23.17 27.09 7.04
N VAL A 188 23.56 28.26 7.56
CA VAL A 188 24.93 28.78 7.41
C VAL A 188 25.72 28.64 8.70
N PHE A 189 26.98 28.22 8.59
CA PHE A 189 27.92 28.13 9.71
C PHE A 189 28.99 29.21 9.60
N PHE A 190 28.97 30.19 10.51
CA PHE A 190 29.96 31.27 10.61
C PHE A 190 30.92 30.99 11.74
N ARG A 191 32.21 30.85 11.42
CA ARG A 191 33.24 30.57 12.41
C ARG A 191 34.53 31.36 12.22
N ASP A 192 35.10 31.85 13.31
CA ASP A 192 36.42 32.51 13.34
C ASP A 192 36.53 33.73 12.39
N ASN A 193 35.40 34.41 12.06
CA ASN A 193 35.39 35.60 11.21
C ASN A 193 35.51 36.89 12.03
N ASN A 194 36.00 37.97 11.40
CA ASN A 194 36.00 39.30 12.03
C ASN A 194 34.56 39.81 12.23
N VAL A 195 33.78 39.94 11.15
CA VAL A 195 32.32 40.17 11.22
C VAL A 195 31.61 39.05 10.47
N ALA A 196 30.68 38.32 11.11
CA ALA A 196 29.98 37.23 10.44
C ALA A 196 28.87 37.74 9.51
N LEU A 197 27.91 38.51 10.03
CA LEU A 197 26.87 39.14 9.22
C LEU A 197 26.86 40.66 9.44
N TYR A 198 26.98 41.41 8.35
CA TYR A 198 26.81 42.85 8.31
C TYR A 198 25.55 43.21 7.49
N ASN A 199 24.53 43.74 8.17
CA ASN A 199 23.30 44.25 7.57
C ASN A 199 23.35 45.79 7.50
N ALA A 200 23.46 46.35 6.30
CA ALA A 200 23.58 47.79 6.07
C ALA A 200 22.20 48.48 5.99
N PRO A 201 22.12 49.82 5.94
CA PRO A 201 20.86 50.52 5.73
C PRO A 201 20.18 50.12 4.41
N LEU A 202 18.86 50.04 4.42
CA LEU A 202 17.99 49.63 3.30
C LEU A 202 18.18 48.17 2.81
N ALA A 203 18.86 47.33 3.59
CA ALA A 203 18.94 45.89 3.34
C ALA A 203 17.72 45.14 3.93
N ILE A 204 17.28 44.09 3.25
CA ILE A 204 16.27 43.13 3.73
C ILE A 204 16.95 41.78 3.87
N THR A 205 17.16 41.32 5.11
CA THR A 205 17.89 40.08 5.38
C THR A 205 17.07 39.14 6.27
N GLU A 206 16.77 37.95 5.75
CA GLU A 206 16.08 36.89 6.48
C GLU A 206 17.06 35.76 6.76
N VAL A 207 17.24 35.38 8.03
CA VAL A 207 18.22 34.36 8.43
C VAL A 207 17.51 33.24 9.16
N SER A 208 17.74 32.00 8.73
CA SER A 208 17.14 30.82 9.34
C SER A 208 18.16 29.71 9.60
N PHE A 209 17.95 28.93 10.67
CA PHE A 209 18.72 27.70 10.98
C PHE A 209 20.25 27.86 10.99
N SER A 210 20.77 29.07 11.25
CA SER A 210 22.19 29.39 11.09
C SER A 210 22.92 29.51 12.43
N ASN A 211 24.22 29.18 12.44
CA ASN A 211 25.06 29.15 13.63
C ASN A 211 26.20 30.16 13.51
N PHE A 212 26.36 30.99 14.54
CA PHE A 212 27.41 31.99 14.67
C PHE A 212 28.28 31.65 15.89
N GLU A 213 29.49 31.15 15.66
CA GLU A 213 30.39 30.68 16.72
C GLU A 213 31.82 31.24 16.58
N ASN A 214 32.46 31.66 17.67
CA ASN A 214 33.86 32.11 17.70
C ASN A 214 34.21 33.28 16.76
N ASN A 215 33.23 34.08 16.34
CA ASN A 215 33.48 35.28 15.56
C ASN A 215 33.83 36.45 16.49
N LYS A 216 34.57 37.44 15.97
CA LYS A 216 34.86 38.66 16.75
C LYS A 216 33.58 39.51 16.92
N TYR A 217 32.78 39.62 15.87
CA TYR A 217 31.43 40.17 15.91
C TYR A 217 30.49 39.24 15.13
N ALA A 218 29.50 38.66 15.77
CA ALA A 218 28.55 37.79 15.08
C ALA A 218 27.57 38.60 14.20
N LEU A 219 26.92 39.62 14.78
CA LEU A 219 26.02 40.49 14.04
C LEU A 219 26.47 41.96 14.13
N LEU A 220 26.53 42.63 12.97
CA LEU A 220 26.65 44.08 12.83
C LEU A 220 25.41 44.59 12.09
N ASN A 221 24.53 45.31 12.79
CA ASN A 221 23.26 45.77 12.27
C ASN A 221 23.18 47.31 12.29
N MET A 222 22.89 47.93 11.14
CA MET A 222 22.75 49.39 11.05
C MET A 222 21.33 49.82 11.42
N ASP A 223 20.99 51.09 11.17
CA ASP A 223 19.62 51.59 11.24
C ASP A 223 18.92 51.45 9.88
N ASN A 224 17.61 51.70 9.85
CA ASN A 224 16.79 51.74 8.61
C ASN A 224 16.95 50.50 7.71
N ASN A 225 16.92 49.29 8.29
CA ASN A 225 17.00 48.01 7.58
C ASN A 225 16.00 47.00 8.17
N HIS A 226 15.88 45.84 7.53
CA HIS A 226 15.12 44.71 8.02
C HIS A 226 16.04 43.52 8.24
N LEU A 227 15.94 42.93 9.43
CA LEU A 227 16.66 41.74 9.82
C LEU A 227 15.74 40.85 10.65
N SER A 228 15.58 39.59 10.24
CA SER A 228 14.78 38.61 10.97
C SER A 228 15.56 37.30 11.16
N PHE A 229 15.42 36.68 12.34
CA PHE A 229 16.07 35.42 12.69
C PHE A 229 15.01 34.36 13.02
N ILE A 230 15.17 33.15 12.46
CA ILE A 230 14.34 31.98 12.74
C ILE A 230 15.24 30.80 13.08
N ASN A 231 15.15 30.28 14.30
CA ASN A 231 15.96 29.12 14.74
C ASN A 231 17.49 29.28 14.55
N CYS A 232 18.01 30.49 14.74
CA CYS A 232 19.45 30.74 14.70
C CYS A 232 20.07 30.61 16.10
N HIS A 233 21.39 30.37 16.14
CA HIS A 233 22.15 30.30 17.39
C HIS A 233 23.39 31.19 17.32
N VAL A 234 23.50 32.16 18.23
CA VAL A 234 24.63 33.09 18.33
C VAL A 234 25.29 32.93 19.70
N LYS A 235 26.40 32.18 19.76
CA LYS A 235 27.09 31.81 21.01
C LYS A 235 28.61 31.79 20.84
N ASN A 236 29.36 31.93 21.93
CA ASN A 236 30.83 31.87 21.95
C ASN A 236 31.52 32.91 21.04
N ASN A 237 30.87 34.04 20.72
CA ASN A 237 31.48 35.14 19.98
C ASN A 237 32.04 36.18 20.97
N LYS A 238 33.01 37.00 20.53
CA LYS A 238 33.50 38.11 21.35
C LYS A 238 32.41 39.17 21.54
N VAL A 239 31.63 39.45 20.49
CA VAL A 239 30.40 40.24 20.57
C VAL A 239 29.29 39.51 19.82
N GLY A 240 28.16 39.26 20.50
CA GLY A 240 26.98 38.61 19.93
C GLY A 240 26.31 39.49 18.87
N ALA A 241 25.85 40.68 19.24
CA ALA A 241 25.30 41.64 18.28
C ALA A 241 25.70 43.09 18.61
N SER A 242 26.10 43.85 17.59
CA SER A 242 26.30 45.29 17.65
C SER A 242 25.30 45.97 16.73
N SER A 243 24.36 46.73 17.28
CA SER A 243 23.20 47.25 16.53
C SER A 243 22.97 48.74 16.77
N ALA A 244 22.56 49.46 15.72
CA ALA A 244 22.08 50.85 15.81
C ALA A 244 20.67 50.94 16.40
N ASP A 245 19.80 50.00 16.01
CA ASP A 245 18.41 49.93 16.46
C ASP A 245 18.17 48.77 17.44
N ILE A 246 17.00 48.79 18.09
CA ILE A 246 16.54 47.68 18.93
C ILE A 246 16.25 46.47 18.03
N LEU A 247 16.98 45.38 18.26
CA LEU A 247 16.80 44.13 17.53
C LEU A 247 15.45 43.48 17.84
N GLU A 248 14.91 42.74 16.88
CA GLU A 248 13.69 41.97 17.07
C GLU A 248 13.84 40.91 18.18
N LYS A 249 12.72 40.56 18.80
CA LYS A 249 12.67 39.65 19.96
C LYS A 249 13.33 38.29 19.68
N GLU A 250 13.14 37.75 18.47
CA GLU A 250 13.71 36.45 18.09
C GLU A 250 15.23 36.53 17.92
N ILE A 251 15.77 37.64 17.41
CA ILE A 251 17.22 37.87 17.37
C ILE A 251 17.79 37.92 18.79
N ILE A 252 17.15 38.70 19.69
CA ILE A 252 17.60 38.82 21.08
C ILE A 252 17.64 37.44 21.77
N LYS A 253 16.63 36.59 21.55
CA LYS A 253 16.60 35.23 22.12
C LYS A 253 17.67 34.30 21.55
N SER A 254 18.06 34.50 20.30
CA SER A 254 19.08 33.68 19.64
C SER A 254 20.51 33.95 20.14
N VAL A 255 20.72 35.10 20.78
CA VAL A 255 22.00 35.57 21.31
C VAL A 255 22.13 35.15 22.77
N GLY A 256 23.10 34.27 23.05
CA GLY A 256 23.42 33.84 24.41
C GLY A 256 24.72 33.04 24.51
N GLY A 257 25.50 33.30 25.56
CA GLY A 257 26.80 32.67 25.80
C GLY A 257 27.94 33.32 25.03
N ASN A 258 27.87 34.63 24.75
CA ASN A 258 28.94 35.42 24.14
C ASN A 258 29.73 36.21 25.20
N GLU A 259 30.97 36.62 24.92
CA GLU A 259 31.74 37.44 25.88
C GLU A 259 31.05 38.79 26.15
N THR A 260 30.47 39.38 25.12
CA THR A 260 29.57 40.54 25.21
C THR A 260 28.34 40.25 24.37
N GLU A 261 27.15 40.15 24.98
CA GLU A 261 25.93 39.80 24.23
C GLU A 261 25.52 40.91 23.26
N PHE A 262 25.46 42.15 23.74
CA PHE A 262 25.02 43.31 22.95
C PHE A 262 25.97 44.49 23.10
N SER A 263 26.27 45.16 21.99
CA SER A 263 27.10 46.36 21.91
C SER A 263 26.38 47.47 21.14
N LYS A 264 26.69 48.73 21.47
CA LYS A 264 26.26 49.91 20.72
C LYS A 264 27.36 50.45 19.80
N ASN A 265 28.51 49.78 19.69
CA ASN A 265 29.64 50.28 18.92
C ASN A 265 29.58 49.92 17.43
N TYR A 266 28.41 50.01 16.80
CA TYR A 266 28.22 49.59 15.41
C TYR A 266 29.00 50.47 14.42
N ASN A 267 29.05 51.79 14.65
CA ASN A 267 29.73 52.73 13.74
C ASN A 267 31.25 52.53 13.69
N ASP A 268 31.94 52.39 14.82
CA ASP A 268 33.39 52.20 14.80
C ASP A 268 33.76 50.86 14.16
N ILE A 269 32.95 49.81 14.38
CA ILE A 269 33.15 48.50 13.74
C ILE A 269 32.99 48.63 12.23
N ALA A 270 31.94 49.31 11.76
CA ALA A 270 31.71 49.53 10.33
C ALA A 270 32.85 50.33 9.67
N GLN A 271 33.36 51.37 10.34
CA GLN A 271 34.49 52.19 9.86
C GLN A 271 35.83 51.44 9.87
N ALA A 272 35.98 50.44 10.74
CA ALA A 272 37.19 49.61 10.82
C ALA A 272 37.24 48.50 9.75
N LEU A 273 36.12 48.19 9.10
CA LEU A 273 36.09 47.26 7.97
C LEU A 273 36.71 47.90 6.72
N PRO A 274 37.31 47.11 5.81
CA PRO A 274 37.74 47.60 4.50
C PRO A 274 36.58 48.29 3.76
N ALA A 275 36.88 49.30 2.95
CA ALA A 275 35.88 50.03 2.17
C ALA A 275 35.01 49.08 1.33
N SER A 276 33.74 49.44 1.12
CA SER A 276 32.83 48.64 0.30
C SER A 276 33.44 48.44 -1.10
N PRO A 277 33.41 47.21 -1.65
CA PRO A 277 33.98 46.93 -2.97
C PRO A 277 33.27 47.70 -4.08
N GLU A 278 34.03 48.28 -5.01
CA GLU A 278 33.51 48.93 -6.22
C GLU A 278 33.87 48.12 -7.47
N ILE A 279 32.92 47.91 -8.37
CA ILE A 279 33.14 47.24 -9.65
C ILE A 279 33.35 48.29 -10.74
N GLN A 280 34.52 48.26 -11.39
CA GLN A 280 34.82 49.23 -12.44
C GLN A 280 33.84 49.12 -13.62
N GLY A 281 33.24 50.25 -14.01
CA GLY A 281 32.32 50.33 -15.14
C GLY A 281 30.87 49.94 -14.83
N VAL A 282 30.52 49.68 -13.57
CA VAL A 282 29.15 49.36 -13.15
C VAL A 282 28.59 50.54 -12.37
N GLU A 283 27.41 51.03 -12.77
CA GLU A 283 26.75 52.13 -12.08
C GLU A 283 26.09 51.62 -10.79
N SER A 284 26.69 51.96 -9.65
CA SER A 284 26.14 51.62 -8.34
C SER A 284 24.94 52.51 -8.01
N ARG A 285 23.83 51.89 -7.57
CA ARG A 285 22.68 52.64 -7.04
C ARG A 285 23.09 53.43 -5.80
N SER A 286 22.87 54.74 -5.81
CA SER A 286 23.11 55.62 -4.65
C SER A 286 22.00 55.50 -3.62
N ILE A 287 22.35 55.54 -2.33
CA ILE A 287 21.37 55.61 -1.24
C ILE A 287 20.69 56.99 -1.26
N ASN A 288 19.37 57.00 -1.31
CA ASN A 288 18.56 58.20 -1.11
C ASN A 288 18.20 58.33 0.38
N ALA A 289 18.56 59.46 0.99
CA ALA A 289 18.34 59.71 2.41
C ALA A 289 16.86 59.70 2.83
N ASN A 290 15.93 59.85 1.88
CA ASN A 290 14.49 59.81 2.14
C ASN A 290 13.88 58.41 2.08
N ASP A 291 14.61 57.41 1.57
CA ASP A 291 14.08 56.05 1.45
C ASP A 291 13.98 55.40 2.83
N LYS A 292 12.85 54.74 3.08
CA LYS A 292 12.60 54.00 4.32
C LYS A 292 12.47 52.53 4.03
N ILE A 293 13.03 51.70 4.91
CA ILE A 293 12.91 50.24 4.79
C ILE A 293 11.45 49.76 4.78
N ALA A 294 10.56 50.44 5.50
CA ALA A 294 9.14 50.10 5.52
C ALA A 294 8.49 50.18 4.12
N ASP A 295 8.90 51.14 3.29
CA ASP A 295 8.39 51.28 1.92
C ASP A 295 8.93 50.15 1.02
N LEU A 296 10.20 49.77 1.19
CA LEU A 296 10.82 48.64 0.48
C LEU A 296 10.18 47.30 0.89
N LEU A 297 9.86 47.09 2.17
CA LEU A 297 9.15 45.92 2.65
C LEU A 297 7.72 45.85 2.08
N ALA A 298 7.00 46.98 2.06
CA ALA A 298 5.68 47.04 1.46
C ALA A 298 5.71 46.81 -0.06
N GLN A 299 6.78 47.28 -0.74
CA GLN A 299 7.01 47.00 -2.16
C GLN A 299 7.35 45.51 -2.38
N SER A 300 8.24 44.92 -1.57
CA SER A 300 8.56 43.49 -1.60
C SER A 300 7.33 42.63 -1.37
N GLN A 301 6.47 42.97 -0.41
CA GLN A 301 5.20 42.27 -0.17
C GLN A 301 4.23 42.44 -1.34
N LYS A 302 4.18 43.62 -1.97
CA LYS A 302 3.37 43.84 -3.18
C LYS A 302 3.93 43.08 -4.38
N GLU A 303 5.23 43.01 -4.55
CA GLU A 303 5.92 42.26 -5.61
C GLU A 303 5.81 40.76 -5.37
N GLU A 304 5.91 40.28 -4.13
CA GLU A 304 5.59 38.90 -3.76
C GLU A 304 4.12 38.61 -4.02
N SER A 305 3.18 39.49 -3.66
CA SER A 305 1.76 39.31 -4.00
C SER A 305 1.47 39.36 -5.52
N LYS A 306 2.31 40.04 -6.31
CA LYS A 306 2.24 40.05 -7.78
C LYS A 306 2.96 38.86 -8.42
N ALA A 307 4.05 38.37 -7.83
CA ALA A 307 4.72 37.12 -8.22
C ALA A 307 3.89 35.89 -7.80
N ASP A 308 3.09 36.03 -6.75
CA ASP A 308 2.07 35.06 -6.32
C ASP A 308 0.87 35.07 -7.29
N SER A 309 0.63 36.18 -8.01
CA SER A 309 -0.32 36.22 -9.13
C SER A 309 0.19 35.55 -10.42
N THR A 310 1.48 35.18 -10.48
CA THR A 310 2.07 34.36 -11.54
C THR A 310 2.43 32.94 -11.10
N GLN A 311 2.33 32.60 -9.80
CA GLN A 311 2.16 31.20 -9.39
C GLN A 311 0.78 30.75 -9.84
N LYS A 312 0.71 29.62 -10.57
CA LYS A 312 -0.59 29.01 -10.86
C LYS A 312 -1.29 28.80 -9.53
N TYR A 313 -2.45 29.43 -9.34
CA TYR A 313 -3.36 29.22 -8.20
C TYR A 313 -3.63 27.74 -7.90
N TRP A 314 -3.41 26.88 -8.89
CA TRP A 314 -3.54 25.43 -8.80
C TRP A 314 -2.35 24.77 -9.51
N SER A 315 -1.59 23.95 -8.78
CA SER A 315 -0.72 22.93 -9.36
C SER A 315 -1.57 21.78 -9.88
N LEU A 316 -1.15 21.12 -10.95
CA LEU A 316 -1.80 19.94 -11.52
C LEU A 316 -0.74 18.84 -11.59
N ILE A 317 -1.05 17.69 -11.01
CA ILE A 317 -0.25 16.46 -11.13
C ILE A 317 -1.22 15.37 -11.53
N GLY A 318 -0.80 14.42 -12.36
CA GLY A 318 -1.69 13.33 -12.72
C GLY A 318 -1.07 12.35 -13.69
N SER A 319 -1.89 11.43 -14.17
CA SER A 319 -1.53 10.54 -15.27
C SER A 319 -2.72 10.26 -16.17
N ALA A 320 -2.47 10.12 -17.46
CA ALA A 320 -3.43 9.60 -18.43
C ALA A 320 -2.81 8.43 -19.16
N THR A 321 -3.54 7.32 -19.22
CA THR A 321 -3.19 6.12 -19.94
C THR A 321 -4.26 5.80 -20.97
N ILE A 322 -3.85 5.44 -22.18
CA ILE A 322 -4.73 4.92 -23.23
C ILE A 322 -4.12 3.62 -23.73
N ASP A 323 -4.81 2.50 -23.58
CA ASP A 323 -4.44 1.17 -24.05
C ASP A 323 -5.36 0.76 -25.19
N ASN A 324 -4.81 0.65 -26.40
CA ASN A 324 -5.53 0.11 -27.55
C ASN A 324 -5.05 -1.31 -27.77
N HIS A 325 -5.96 -2.27 -27.67
CA HIS A 325 -5.62 -3.68 -27.67
C HIS A 325 -6.49 -4.46 -28.66
N TYR A 326 -6.01 -5.63 -29.06
CA TYR A 326 -6.71 -6.54 -29.97
C TYR A 326 -6.56 -7.97 -29.50
N HIS A 327 -7.67 -8.72 -29.44
CA HIS A 327 -7.71 -10.14 -29.12
C HIS A 327 -8.21 -10.97 -30.30
N HIS A 328 -7.54 -12.09 -30.57
CA HIS A 328 -7.93 -13.06 -31.58
C HIS A 328 -8.07 -14.45 -30.98
N ILE A 329 -9.32 -14.83 -30.71
CA ILE A 329 -9.65 -16.02 -29.95
C ILE A 329 -10.02 -17.17 -30.91
N ARG A 330 -9.45 -18.36 -30.67
CA ARG A 330 -9.77 -19.59 -31.37
C ARG A 330 -10.11 -20.70 -30.39
N THR A 331 -11.38 -21.10 -30.36
CA THR A 331 -11.89 -22.28 -29.65
C THR A 331 -11.70 -23.56 -30.47
N ARG A 332 -11.81 -24.71 -29.81
CA ARG A 332 -11.70 -26.04 -30.43
C ARG A 332 -12.76 -26.31 -31.51
N GLU A 333 -12.38 -26.98 -32.60
CA GLU A 333 -13.27 -27.44 -33.67
C GLU A 333 -13.93 -28.79 -33.33
N THR A 334 -15.20 -28.92 -33.71
CA THR A 334 -16.06 -30.11 -33.61
C THR A 334 -16.67 -30.44 -34.97
N SER A 335 -17.32 -31.60 -35.11
CA SER A 335 -18.03 -31.98 -36.34
C SER A 335 -19.14 -31.01 -36.75
N ASN A 336 -19.70 -30.25 -35.80
CA ASN A 336 -20.83 -29.35 -36.01
C ASN A 336 -20.43 -27.86 -35.96
N GLY A 337 -19.13 -27.55 -36.02
CA GLY A 337 -18.61 -26.18 -35.91
C GLY A 337 -17.61 -26.01 -34.76
N ARG A 338 -17.40 -24.80 -34.26
CA ARG A 338 -16.53 -24.54 -33.09
C ARG A 338 -17.35 -24.43 -31.81
N TYR A 339 -16.77 -24.77 -30.66
CA TYR A 339 -17.36 -24.43 -29.37
C TYR A 339 -17.57 -22.91 -29.26
N PRO A 340 -18.68 -22.45 -28.66
CA PRO A 340 -18.96 -21.03 -28.52
C PRO A 340 -17.89 -20.36 -27.64
N ASN A 341 -17.36 -19.23 -28.09
CA ASN A 341 -16.48 -18.39 -27.27
C ASN A 341 -17.32 -17.61 -26.24
N THR A 342 -17.12 -17.89 -24.96
CA THR A 342 -17.71 -17.17 -23.81
C THR A 342 -16.64 -16.61 -22.86
N PHE A 343 -15.36 -16.72 -23.22
CA PHE A 343 -14.23 -16.45 -22.31
C PHE A 343 -13.73 -15.01 -22.37
N GLN A 344 -13.58 -14.45 -23.58
CA GLN A 344 -13.08 -13.09 -23.80
C GLN A 344 -13.75 -12.46 -25.03
N VAL A 345 -13.77 -11.12 -25.07
CA VAL A 345 -14.31 -10.34 -26.18
C VAL A 345 -13.25 -10.29 -27.32
N PRO A 346 -13.49 -10.90 -28.49
CA PRO A 346 -12.57 -10.82 -29.61
C PRO A 346 -12.66 -9.46 -30.30
N GLY A 347 -11.58 -9.07 -30.98
CA GLY A 347 -11.52 -7.84 -31.75
C GLY A 347 -10.78 -6.72 -31.02
N PHE A 348 -11.06 -5.49 -31.42
CA PHE A 348 -10.41 -4.29 -30.89
C PHE A 348 -11.12 -3.81 -29.62
N GLY A 349 -10.33 -3.41 -28.63
CA GLY A 349 -10.79 -2.75 -27.42
C GLY A 349 -9.89 -1.56 -27.07
N THR A 350 -10.44 -0.66 -26.27
CA THR A 350 -9.73 0.53 -25.79
C THR A 350 -10.03 0.73 -24.31
N ASP A 351 -8.97 0.84 -23.51
CA ASP A 351 -9.05 1.22 -22.10
C ASP A 351 -8.39 2.57 -21.90
N ILE A 352 -9.03 3.44 -21.12
CA ILE A 352 -8.55 4.77 -20.80
C ILE A 352 -8.61 4.93 -19.29
N SER A 353 -7.48 5.30 -18.69
CA SER A 353 -7.39 5.61 -17.25
C SER A 353 -6.87 7.03 -17.08
N ILE A 354 -7.59 7.87 -16.34
CA ILE A 354 -7.23 9.26 -16.08
C ILE A 354 -7.21 9.49 -14.58
N TYR A 355 -6.12 10.09 -14.10
CA TYR A 355 -5.97 10.59 -12.75
C TYR A 355 -5.46 12.04 -12.81
N LEU A 356 -6.15 12.96 -12.16
CA LEU A 356 -5.79 14.37 -12.09
C LEU A 356 -5.97 14.87 -10.66
N LEU A 357 -4.94 15.46 -10.09
CA LEU A 357 -4.94 16.10 -8.79
C LEU A 357 -4.53 17.56 -8.96
N MET A 358 -5.48 18.45 -8.75
CA MET A 358 -5.26 19.88 -8.70
C MET A 358 -5.12 20.32 -7.25
N GLN A 359 -4.04 21.01 -6.89
CA GLN A 359 -3.83 21.53 -5.54
C GLN A 359 -3.54 23.02 -5.55
N SER A 360 -4.30 23.76 -4.75
CA SER A 360 -4.11 25.18 -4.52
C SER A 360 -3.05 25.45 -3.44
N THR A 361 -2.43 26.62 -3.50
CA THR A 361 -1.46 27.08 -2.50
C THR A 361 -2.05 27.20 -1.10
N ASP A 362 -3.37 27.38 -0.98
CA ASP A 362 -4.11 27.42 0.29
C ASP A 362 -4.55 26.03 0.81
N GLY A 363 -4.11 24.94 0.17
CA GLY A 363 -4.36 23.56 0.60
C GLY A 363 -5.69 22.98 0.12
N LYS A 364 -6.46 23.67 -0.73
CA LYS A 364 -7.62 23.09 -1.41
C LYS A 364 -7.19 22.11 -2.49
N SER A 365 -7.93 21.03 -2.69
CA SER A 365 -7.70 20.08 -3.78
C SER A 365 -8.96 19.76 -4.57
N ILE A 366 -8.78 19.51 -5.86
CA ILE A 366 -9.75 18.89 -6.75
C ILE A 366 -9.08 17.66 -7.34
N GLU A 367 -9.65 16.49 -7.11
CA GLU A 367 -9.16 15.21 -7.60
C GLU A 367 -10.20 14.61 -8.54
N PHE A 368 -9.78 14.23 -9.74
CA PHE A 368 -10.59 13.51 -10.71
C PHE A 368 -9.91 12.19 -11.04
N SER A 369 -10.66 11.10 -10.95
CA SER A 369 -10.22 9.78 -11.40
C SER A 369 -11.29 9.17 -12.31
N GLY A 370 -10.88 8.50 -13.37
CA GLY A 370 -11.83 7.87 -14.28
C GLY A 370 -11.20 6.74 -15.08
N ASP A 371 -11.83 5.58 -15.04
CA ASP A 371 -11.54 4.44 -15.90
C ASP A 371 -12.69 4.24 -16.90
N PHE A 372 -12.34 4.09 -18.17
CA PHE A 372 -13.27 3.94 -19.28
C PHE A 372 -12.80 2.81 -20.17
N SER A 373 -13.67 1.84 -20.42
CA SER A 373 -13.40 0.79 -21.39
C SER A 373 -14.40 0.82 -22.55
N SER A 374 -13.96 0.38 -23.71
CA SER A 374 -14.75 0.31 -24.93
C SER A 374 -14.35 -0.92 -25.72
N ASP A 375 -15.33 -1.79 -26.00
CA ASP A 375 -15.12 -2.99 -26.80
C ASP A 375 -16.39 -3.31 -27.61
N TYR A 376 -16.34 -4.35 -28.43
CA TYR A 376 -17.47 -4.74 -29.29
C TYR A 376 -18.72 -5.21 -28.52
N TRP A 377 -18.55 -5.67 -27.29
CA TRP A 377 -19.60 -6.23 -26.43
C TRP A 377 -20.21 -5.17 -25.50
N ASN A 378 -19.39 -4.41 -24.80
CA ASN A 378 -19.77 -3.42 -23.80
C ASN A 378 -19.87 -1.99 -24.35
N HIS A 379 -19.47 -1.76 -25.60
CA HIS A 379 -19.45 -0.47 -26.33
C HIS A 379 -18.68 0.66 -25.63
N PHE A 380 -19.20 1.22 -24.54
CA PHE A 380 -18.53 2.21 -23.71
C PHE A 380 -19.00 2.06 -22.27
N ASN A 381 -18.07 1.82 -21.36
CA ASN A 381 -18.34 1.51 -19.97
C ASN A 381 -17.44 2.35 -19.04
N PRO A 382 -17.94 3.46 -18.47
CA PRO A 382 -17.23 4.22 -17.45
C PRO A 382 -17.35 3.48 -16.10
N ASN A 383 -16.24 3.03 -15.52
CA ASN A 383 -16.24 2.38 -14.22
C ASN A 383 -14.82 2.16 -13.64
N PRO A 384 -14.43 2.81 -12.52
CA PRO A 384 -15.11 3.87 -11.77
C PRO A 384 -14.79 5.28 -12.27
N VAL A 385 -15.68 6.26 -12.02
CA VAL A 385 -15.45 7.69 -12.27
C VAL A 385 -15.80 8.53 -11.05
N SER A 386 -14.83 9.28 -10.51
CA SER A 386 -14.98 10.07 -9.30
C SER A 386 -14.44 11.49 -9.46
N LEU A 387 -15.08 12.44 -8.78
CA LEU A 387 -14.62 13.82 -8.61
C LEU A 387 -14.71 14.21 -7.14
N THR A 388 -13.58 14.56 -6.54
CA THR A 388 -13.47 14.94 -5.14
C THR A 388 -12.97 16.38 -5.00
N TYR A 389 -13.68 17.19 -4.23
CA TYR A 389 -13.21 18.50 -3.76
C TYR A 389 -12.90 18.41 -2.27
N THR A 390 -11.75 18.94 -1.84
CA THR A 390 -11.37 19.02 -0.42
C THR A 390 -10.86 20.41 -0.07
N ASP A 391 -11.30 20.96 1.06
CA ASP A 391 -10.74 22.16 1.69
C ASP A 391 -10.51 21.93 3.19
N SER A 392 -10.20 22.99 3.95
CA SER A 392 -9.90 22.87 5.38
C SER A 392 -11.07 22.43 6.28
N HIS A 393 -12.30 22.44 5.76
CA HIS A 393 -13.55 22.10 6.45
C HIS A 393 -14.43 21.13 5.63
N ASN A 394 -14.45 21.21 4.31
CA ASN A 394 -15.37 20.49 3.45
C ASN A 394 -14.65 19.41 2.65
N GLN A 395 -15.30 18.27 2.49
CA GLN A 395 -14.97 17.28 1.48
C GLN A 395 -16.25 16.90 0.75
N LEU A 396 -16.27 17.02 -0.58
CA LEU A 396 -17.38 16.62 -1.44
C LEU A 396 -16.86 15.61 -2.45
N VAL A 397 -17.50 14.46 -2.54
CA VAL A 397 -17.19 13.40 -3.51
C VAL A 397 -18.41 13.18 -4.39
N LEU A 398 -18.23 13.19 -5.69
CA LEU A 398 -19.25 12.94 -6.72
C LEU A 398 -18.84 11.74 -7.58
N GLY A 399 -19.80 10.94 -8.01
CA GLY A 399 -19.56 9.74 -8.82
C GLY A 399 -19.30 8.51 -7.96
N ASP A 400 -18.41 7.64 -8.39
CA ASP A 400 -18.06 6.39 -7.73
C ASP A 400 -17.12 6.61 -6.55
N PHE A 401 -17.53 6.20 -5.36
CA PHE A 401 -16.69 6.17 -4.17
C PHE A 401 -17.06 5.00 -3.26
N ILE A 402 -16.11 4.57 -2.43
CA ILE A 402 -16.35 3.51 -1.46
C ILE A 402 -16.46 4.16 -0.08
N LYS A 403 -17.57 3.91 0.63
CA LYS A 403 -17.70 4.25 2.05
C LYS A 403 -17.22 3.10 2.90
N THR A 404 -16.28 3.41 3.78
CA THR A 404 -15.69 2.50 4.75
C THR A 404 -15.95 3.03 6.16
N GLY A 405 -16.13 2.12 7.11
CA GLY A 405 -16.37 2.36 8.52
C GLY A 405 -15.83 1.17 9.32
N GLY A 406 -16.58 0.70 10.31
CA GLY A 406 -16.23 -0.50 11.08
C GLY A 406 -16.52 -1.80 10.34
N ASP A 407 -15.65 -2.79 10.56
CA ASP A 407 -15.67 -4.12 9.92
C ASP A 407 -17.00 -4.89 10.08
N ILE A 408 -17.79 -4.59 11.12
CA ILE A 408 -19.05 -5.27 11.39
C ILE A 408 -20.24 -4.68 10.61
N TYR A 409 -20.25 -3.38 10.32
CA TYR A 409 -21.41 -2.67 9.75
C TYR A 409 -21.16 -2.03 8.38
N MET A 410 -19.93 -1.60 8.07
CA MET A 410 -19.60 -0.93 6.82
C MET A 410 -18.13 -1.16 6.44
N ALA A 411 -17.74 -2.41 6.22
CA ALA A 411 -16.36 -2.74 5.81
C ALA A 411 -16.05 -2.19 4.41
N SER A 412 -17.02 -2.29 3.48
CA SER A 412 -16.92 -1.73 2.14
C SER A 412 -18.30 -1.55 1.53
N LEU A 413 -18.68 -0.32 1.24
CA LEU A 413 -19.92 0.04 0.58
C LEU A 413 -19.62 0.92 -0.65
N PRO A 414 -19.51 0.34 -1.87
CA PRO A 414 -19.38 1.14 -3.08
C PRO A 414 -20.66 1.96 -3.30
N VAL A 415 -20.54 3.20 -3.76
CA VAL A 415 -21.66 4.11 -4.01
C VAL A 415 -21.33 4.97 -5.23
N PHE A 416 -22.20 4.95 -6.22
CA PHE A 416 -22.26 5.95 -7.28
C PHE A 416 -23.26 7.04 -6.87
N GLY A 417 -22.78 8.21 -6.48
CA GLY A 417 -23.64 9.30 -6.01
C GLY A 417 -22.89 10.48 -5.42
N VAL A 418 -23.31 10.93 -4.24
CA VAL A 418 -22.75 12.08 -3.53
C VAL A 418 -22.34 11.69 -2.11
N GLY A 419 -21.11 12.03 -1.73
CA GLY A 419 -20.62 11.97 -0.36
C GLY A 419 -20.18 13.35 0.12
N TYR A 420 -20.54 13.74 1.33
CA TYR A 420 -20.14 15.02 1.92
C TYR A 420 -19.65 14.83 3.35
N SER A 421 -18.55 15.51 3.68
CA SER A 421 -17.98 15.53 5.02
C SER A 421 -17.68 16.97 5.44
N LEU A 422 -18.14 17.37 6.62
CA LEU A 422 -17.90 18.67 7.23
C LEU A 422 -17.09 18.50 8.51
N SER A 423 -15.86 18.99 8.49
CA SER A 423 -14.90 19.04 9.60
C SER A 423 -15.05 20.34 10.38
N LEU A 424 -15.37 20.25 11.66
CA LEU A 424 -15.58 21.36 12.58
C LEU A 424 -14.63 21.30 13.77
N PHE A 425 -14.12 22.47 14.15
CA PHE A 425 -13.19 22.69 15.28
C PHE A 425 -11.87 21.91 15.15
N LYS A 426 -10.73 22.56 15.29
CA LYS A 426 -9.43 21.87 15.25
C LYS A 426 -8.86 21.74 16.66
N ASN A 427 -8.31 20.58 16.98
CA ASN A 427 -7.53 20.39 18.19
C ASN A 427 -6.11 20.98 18.05
N ASN A 428 -5.33 20.97 19.14
CA ASN A 428 -3.96 21.51 19.16
C ASN A 428 -2.99 20.80 18.19
N ALA A 429 -3.38 19.67 17.60
CA ALA A 429 -2.64 18.94 16.58
C ALA A 429 -3.19 19.18 15.15
N GLY A 430 -4.10 20.15 14.98
CA GLY A 430 -4.69 20.52 13.70
C GLY A 430 -5.75 19.55 13.16
N ARG A 431 -6.16 18.53 13.93
CA ARG A 431 -7.17 17.54 13.52
C ARG A 431 -8.58 18.00 13.88
N PRO A 432 -9.61 17.69 13.06
CA PRO A 432 -10.99 18.01 13.38
C PRO A 432 -11.46 17.30 14.65
N MET A 433 -12.17 18.01 15.52
CA MET A 433 -12.77 17.45 16.74
C MET A 433 -14.17 16.90 16.48
N VAL A 434 -14.89 17.46 15.51
CA VAL A 434 -16.21 16.97 15.10
C VAL A 434 -16.23 16.85 13.59
N GLU A 435 -16.63 15.71 13.06
CA GLU A 435 -16.89 15.54 11.63
C GLU A 435 -18.32 15.06 11.42
N LEU A 436 -19.06 15.74 10.55
CA LEU A 436 -20.38 15.34 10.09
C LEU A 436 -20.23 14.72 8.71
N ASN A 437 -20.59 13.45 8.56
CA ASN A 437 -20.50 12.73 7.29
C ASN A 437 -21.90 12.37 6.81
N GLY A 438 -22.12 12.50 5.51
CA GLY A 438 -23.35 12.08 4.84
C GLY A 438 -23.04 11.49 3.47
N PHE A 439 -23.86 10.55 3.02
CA PHE A 439 -23.77 10.04 1.66
C PHE A 439 -25.13 9.57 1.16
N PHE A 440 -25.30 9.61 -0.16
CA PHE A 440 -26.50 9.16 -0.86
C PHE A 440 -26.10 8.72 -2.28
N GLY A 441 -26.56 7.55 -2.72
CA GLY A 441 -26.35 7.11 -4.09
C GLY A 441 -26.73 5.66 -4.32
N GLU A 442 -26.36 5.16 -5.50
CA GLU A 442 -26.58 3.78 -5.91
C GLU A 442 -25.39 2.91 -5.52
N ASN A 443 -25.62 1.85 -4.74
CA ASN A 443 -24.57 0.90 -4.38
C ASN A 443 -24.24 -0.10 -5.50
N ARG A 444 -25.19 -0.37 -6.40
CA ARG A 444 -25.00 -1.25 -7.56
C ARG A 444 -25.93 -0.87 -8.72
N LYS A 445 -25.47 -1.14 -9.93
CA LYS A 445 -26.24 -0.97 -11.18
C LYS A 445 -27.25 -2.11 -11.34
N PRO A 446 -28.48 -1.84 -11.84
CA PRO A 446 -29.42 -2.91 -12.16
C PRO A 446 -28.98 -3.73 -13.37
N TYR A 447 -29.31 -5.03 -13.38
CA TYR A 447 -29.22 -5.92 -14.53
C TYR A 447 -30.65 -6.21 -14.99
N LEU A 448 -30.99 -5.85 -16.22
CA LEU A 448 -32.34 -6.01 -16.77
C LEU A 448 -32.38 -7.21 -17.71
N ILE A 449 -33.52 -7.91 -17.72
CA ILE A 449 -33.71 -9.07 -18.58
C ILE A 449 -33.56 -8.68 -20.06
N GLY A 450 -32.75 -9.42 -20.80
CA GLY A 450 -32.46 -9.18 -22.22
C GLY A 450 -31.27 -8.26 -22.49
N ASP A 451 -30.72 -7.59 -21.46
CA ASP A 451 -29.48 -6.82 -21.60
C ASP A 451 -28.26 -7.73 -21.75
N ARG A 452 -27.19 -7.19 -22.33
CA ARG A 452 -25.90 -7.89 -22.43
C ARG A 452 -25.28 -8.01 -21.04
N HIS A 453 -24.80 -9.20 -20.69
CA HIS A 453 -24.08 -9.39 -19.43
C HIS A 453 -22.73 -8.64 -19.49
N PRO A 454 -22.44 -7.70 -18.57
CA PRO A 454 -21.25 -6.84 -18.67
C PRO A 454 -19.93 -7.62 -18.59
N ASP A 455 -19.90 -8.68 -17.77
CA ASP A 455 -18.68 -9.46 -17.53
C ASP A 455 -18.54 -10.74 -18.38
N ILE A 456 -19.56 -11.12 -19.16
CA ILE A 456 -19.58 -12.41 -19.87
C ILE A 456 -19.93 -12.17 -21.34
N TYR A 457 -18.95 -12.43 -22.21
CA TYR A 457 -19.13 -12.27 -23.64
C TYR A 457 -20.20 -13.23 -24.17
N LYS A 458 -21.13 -12.71 -25.01
CA LYS A 458 -22.25 -13.46 -25.62
C LYS A 458 -23.24 -14.06 -24.63
N ASN A 459 -23.27 -13.60 -23.38
CA ASN A 459 -24.33 -13.97 -22.44
C ASN A 459 -25.34 -12.83 -22.26
N TYR A 460 -26.62 -13.14 -22.24
CA TYR A 460 -27.68 -12.15 -22.00
C TYR A 460 -28.31 -12.43 -20.65
N ILE A 461 -28.76 -11.38 -19.97
CA ILE A 461 -29.38 -11.51 -18.64
C ILE A 461 -30.74 -12.18 -18.82
N ASP A 462 -30.89 -13.37 -18.25
CA ASP A 462 -32.12 -14.16 -18.28
C ASP A 462 -33.01 -13.92 -17.03
N ASP A 463 -34.23 -14.47 -17.04
CA ASP A 463 -35.15 -14.49 -15.90
C ASP A 463 -34.51 -15.24 -14.70
N GLY A 464 -34.39 -14.56 -13.55
CA GLY A 464 -33.62 -15.05 -12.39
C GLY A 464 -32.16 -14.60 -12.34
N GLU A 465 -31.64 -13.94 -13.38
CA GLU A 465 -30.31 -13.31 -13.40
C GLU A 465 -30.35 -11.78 -13.25
N ALA A 466 -31.56 -11.20 -13.29
CA ALA A 466 -31.77 -9.76 -13.14
C ALA A 466 -31.30 -9.23 -11.77
N GLN A 467 -30.86 -7.98 -11.71
CA GLN A 467 -30.43 -7.32 -10.47
C GLN A 467 -31.19 -6.04 -10.26
N ALA A 468 -31.67 -5.84 -9.04
CA ALA A 468 -32.23 -4.57 -8.63
C ALA A 468 -31.13 -3.56 -8.35
N GLN A 469 -31.43 -2.30 -8.63
CA GLN A 469 -30.63 -1.19 -8.15
C GLN A 469 -30.77 -1.12 -6.63
N ARG A 470 -29.68 -0.82 -5.92
CA ARG A 470 -29.71 -0.59 -4.47
C ARG A 470 -29.44 0.88 -4.18
N LEU A 471 -30.43 1.62 -3.72
CA LEU A 471 -30.22 2.97 -3.19
C LEU A 471 -29.74 2.86 -1.75
N THR A 472 -28.62 3.52 -1.43
CA THR A 472 -28.10 3.55 -0.07
C THR A 472 -27.82 4.98 0.35
N TYR A 473 -28.17 5.30 1.58
CA TYR A 473 -27.82 6.57 2.19
C TYR A 473 -27.58 6.40 3.68
N GLY A 474 -26.79 7.28 4.22
CA GLY A 474 -26.40 7.22 5.61
C GLY A 474 -25.68 8.46 6.05
N GLY A 475 -25.48 8.56 7.35
CA GLY A 475 -24.74 9.66 7.93
C GLY A 475 -24.13 9.25 9.26
N SER A 476 -23.09 9.97 9.64
CA SER A 476 -22.43 9.76 10.92
C SER A 476 -21.87 11.05 11.50
N ILE A 477 -21.76 11.05 12.82
CA ILE A 477 -21.10 12.08 13.60
C ILE A 477 -19.91 11.43 14.24
N LYS A 478 -18.72 11.92 13.90
CA LYS A 478 -17.47 11.57 14.57
C LYS A 478 -17.12 12.67 15.56
N TRP A 479 -16.68 12.26 16.74
CA TRP A 479 -16.32 13.11 17.86
C TRP A 479 -14.97 12.69 18.44
N ALA A 480 -13.99 13.59 18.34
CA ALA A 480 -12.58 13.39 18.68
C ALA A 480 -12.04 14.56 19.55
N PRO A 481 -12.56 14.74 20.78
CA PRO A 481 -12.26 15.92 21.61
C PRO A 481 -10.81 15.97 22.11
N ILE A 482 -10.15 14.81 22.21
CA ILE A 482 -8.76 14.68 22.66
C ILE A 482 -8.05 13.66 21.77
N ARG A 483 -6.72 13.77 21.65
CA ARG A 483 -5.89 12.87 20.81
C ARG A 483 -6.06 11.36 21.09
N ARG A 484 -6.62 10.99 22.25
CA ARG A 484 -6.67 9.60 22.75
C ARG A 484 -8.06 8.96 22.66
N LEU A 485 -9.06 9.68 22.15
CA LEU A 485 -10.43 9.22 22.06
C LEU A 485 -11.06 9.73 20.76
N ASP A 486 -11.45 8.80 19.90
CA ASP A 486 -12.28 9.08 18.74
C ASP A 486 -13.52 8.18 18.81
N ALA A 487 -14.72 8.74 18.68
CA ALA A 487 -15.97 7.98 18.68
C ALA A 487 -16.84 8.39 17.49
N THR A 488 -17.49 7.44 16.83
CA THR A 488 -18.42 7.70 15.74
C THR A 488 -19.76 7.07 16.05
N ILE A 489 -20.85 7.75 15.72
CA ILE A 489 -22.21 7.19 15.76
C ILE A 489 -22.84 7.49 14.40
N GLY A 490 -23.54 6.52 13.83
CA GLY A 490 -24.19 6.73 12.55
C GLY A 490 -25.32 5.75 12.25
N ALA A 491 -25.92 5.98 11.09
CA ALA A 491 -26.99 5.17 10.56
C ALA A 491 -26.77 4.91 9.06
N ILE A 492 -27.22 3.74 8.60
CA ILE A 492 -27.21 3.32 7.20
C ILE A 492 -28.61 2.83 6.87
N TYR A 493 -29.14 3.27 5.75
CA TYR A 493 -30.37 2.77 5.17
C TYR A 493 -30.09 2.34 3.73
N ALA A 494 -30.62 1.19 3.33
CA ALA A 494 -30.59 0.74 1.94
C ALA A 494 -31.96 0.23 1.49
N ASN A 495 -32.28 0.44 0.22
CA ASN A 495 -33.51 -0.04 -0.41
C ASN A 495 -33.23 -0.55 -1.83
N ASP A 496 -33.62 -1.78 -2.11
CA ASP A 496 -33.55 -2.36 -3.46
C ASP A 496 -34.82 -2.04 -4.26
N GLU A 497 -34.63 -1.52 -5.47
CA GLU A 497 -35.69 -1.14 -6.40
C GLU A 497 -35.33 -1.61 -7.83
N ILE A 498 -36.23 -2.37 -8.45
CA ILE A 498 -36.06 -2.83 -9.85
C ILE A 498 -36.92 -2.05 -10.84
N ASN A 499 -38.05 -1.47 -10.41
CA ASN A 499 -39.03 -0.88 -11.32
C ASN A 499 -38.83 0.61 -11.57
N ASP A 500 -38.51 1.37 -10.52
CA ASP A 500 -38.41 2.84 -10.55
C ASP A 500 -37.02 3.32 -10.07
N PRO A 501 -35.90 2.81 -10.64
CA PRO A 501 -34.58 3.22 -10.20
C PRO A 501 -34.33 4.71 -10.42
N LEU A 502 -33.67 5.37 -9.45
CA LEU A 502 -33.61 6.84 -9.40
C LEU A 502 -32.82 7.50 -10.55
N PHE A 503 -31.67 6.94 -10.95
CA PHE A 503 -30.80 7.53 -11.98
C PHE A 503 -30.61 6.67 -13.24
N ARG A 504 -31.28 5.50 -13.33
CA ARG A 504 -31.10 4.52 -14.42
C ARG A 504 -32.45 3.99 -14.89
N ASP A 505 -32.46 3.23 -15.99
CA ASP A 505 -33.68 2.57 -16.46
C ASP A 505 -34.01 1.34 -15.62
N GLY A 506 -35.31 1.11 -15.38
CA GLY A 506 -35.85 0.01 -14.59
C GLY A 506 -36.37 -1.16 -15.41
N GLY A 507 -36.51 -2.32 -14.75
CA GLY A 507 -37.11 -3.53 -15.28
C GLY A 507 -38.61 -3.67 -14.97
N SER A 508 -39.20 -4.80 -15.32
CA SER A 508 -40.61 -5.10 -15.02
C SER A 508 -40.81 -5.53 -13.54
N LYS A 509 -41.98 -5.23 -12.97
CA LYS A 509 -42.39 -5.66 -11.62
C LYS A 509 -42.40 -7.17 -11.43
N THR A 510 -42.53 -7.91 -12.54
CA THR A 510 -42.60 -9.37 -12.61
C THR A 510 -41.24 -10.04 -12.82
N SER A 511 -40.15 -9.25 -12.93
CA SER A 511 -38.81 -9.79 -13.18
C SER A 511 -38.31 -10.49 -11.92
N ILE A 512 -37.93 -11.76 -12.05
CA ILE A 512 -37.28 -12.50 -10.96
C ILE A 512 -35.82 -12.06 -10.92
N THR A 513 -35.37 -11.55 -9.77
CA THR A 513 -33.99 -11.11 -9.56
C THR A 513 -33.10 -12.27 -9.13
N ASN A 514 -31.77 -12.12 -9.23
CA ASN A 514 -30.77 -13.10 -8.75
C ASN A 514 -30.47 -12.96 -7.25
N GLU A 515 -30.72 -11.78 -6.69
CA GLU A 515 -30.71 -11.49 -5.25
C GLU A 515 -32.09 -11.05 -4.78
N PRO A 516 -32.42 -11.23 -3.49
CA PRO A 516 -33.68 -10.76 -2.93
C PRO A 516 -33.73 -9.23 -2.93
N LEU A 517 -34.91 -8.65 -3.16
CA LEU A 517 -35.10 -7.22 -2.92
C LEU A 517 -35.08 -6.98 -1.42
N GLN A 518 -34.20 -6.13 -0.92
CA GLN A 518 -34.09 -5.89 0.52
C GLN A 518 -34.20 -4.41 0.84
N GLN A 519 -34.96 -4.12 1.91
CA GLN A 519 -34.93 -2.85 2.61
C GLN A 519 -34.27 -3.07 3.97
N SER A 520 -33.30 -2.23 4.33
CA SER A 520 -32.56 -2.39 5.58
C SER A 520 -32.26 -1.07 6.28
N PHE A 521 -32.12 -1.17 7.61
CA PHE A 521 -31.71 -0.07 8.46
C PHE A 521 -30.74 -0.57 9.52
N THR A 522 -29.62 0.13 9.68
CA THR A 522 -28.58 -0.19 10.67
C THR A 522 -28.21 1.06 11.44
N LEU A 523 -28.15 0.95 12.76
CA LEU A 523 -27.51 1.92 13.65
C LEU A 523 -26.18 1.37 14.11
N TYR A 524 -25.16 2.22 14.21
CA TYR A 524 -23.85 1.80 14.66
C TYR A 524 -23.18 2.86 15.52
N ALA A 525 -22.26 2.40 16.37
CA ALA A 525 -21.30 3.22 17.07
C ALA A 525 -19.95 2.52 17.11
N ASP A 526 -18.86 3.26 16.94
CA ASP A 526 -17.51 2.77 17.16
C ASP A 526 -16.67 3.76 17.96
N GLY A 527 -15.64 3.26 18.62
CA GLY A 527 -14.76 4.03 19.49
C GLY A 527 -13.32 3.50 19.44
N ASN A 528 -12.38 4.43 19.34
CA ASN A 528 -10.94 4.20 19.39
C ASN A 528 -10.36 4.88 20.62
N PHE A 529 -9.67 4.12 21.46
CA PHE A 529 -9.09 4.56 22.71
C PHE A 529 -7.59 4.28 22.74
N LEU A 530 -6.79 5.30 23.10
CA LEU A 530 -5.34 5.17 23.29
C LEU A 530 -4.97 5.37 24.77
N PHE A 531 -4.46 4.32 25.42
CA PHE A 531 -4.08 4.34 26.84
C PHE A 531 -2.55 4.37 27.06
N ASN A 532 -2.14 5.01 28.16
CA ASN A 532 -0.77 5.05 28.66
C ASN A 532 -0.71 4.52 30.11
N PRO A 533 0.39 3.90 30.55
CA PRO A 533 1.65 3.66 29.84
C PRO A 533 1.60 2.46 28.88
N GLY A 534 2.36 2.51 27.78
CA GLY A 534 2.60 1.35 26.92
C GLY A 534 1.90 1.32 25.55
N ASN A 535 1.42 2.46 25.02
CA ASN A 535 0.78 2.56 23.70
C ASN A 535 -0.26 1.45 23.48
N ILE A 536 -1.27 1.39 24.34
CA ILE A 536 -2.41 0.45 24.18
C ILE A 536 -3.43 1.12 23.29
N GLU A 537 -3.79 0.45 22.19
CA GLU A 537 -4.86 0.85 21.28
C GLU A 537 -6.02 -0.13 21.44
N LEU A 538 -7.21 0.39 21.75
CA LEU A 538 -8.44 -0.39 21.87
C LEU A 538 -9.47 0.18 20.89
N ASN A 539 -9.94 -0.65 19.97
CA ASN A 539 -11.09 -0.35 19.12
C ASN A 539 -12.30 -1.16 19.60
N THR A 540 -13.47 -0.52 19.63
CA THR A 540 -14.74 -1.15 19.98
C THR A 540 -15.81 -0.70 19.00
N GLN A 541 -16.63 -1.62 18.54
CA GLN A 541 -17.70 -1.40 17.56
C GLN A 541 -18.95 -2.10 18.05
N ILE A 542 -20.09 -1.44 17.95
CA ILE A 542 -21.41 -2.02 18.17
C ILE A 542 -22.33 -1.58 17.05
N ALA A 543 -23.10 -2.50 16.50
CA ALA A 543 -24.09 -2.19 15.49
C ALA A 543 -25.36 -3.00 15.76
N VAL A 544 -26.48 -2.45 15.35
CA VAL A 544 -27.77 -3.11 15.39
C VAL A 544 -28.49 -2.84 14.08
N GLY A 545 -28.92 -3.90 13.41
CA GLY A 545 -29.42 -3.81 12.04
C GLY A 545 -30.51 -4.82 11.76
N ARG A 546 -31.42 -4.47 10.86
CA ARG A 546 -32.53 -5.32 10.40
C ARG A 546 -32.80 -5.14 8.92
N ALA A 547 -33.42 -6.15 8.31
CA ALA A 547 -33.94 -6.14 6.95
C ALA A 547 -35.42 -6.59 6.92
N ASP A 548 -36.03 -6.62 5.74
CA ASP A 548 -37.36 -7.19 5.54
C ASP A 548 -37.42 -8.66 5.99
N THR A 549 -38.42 -9.00 6.80
CA THR A 549 -38.58 -10.35 7.35
C THR A 549 -38.86 -11.41 6.30
N ALA A 550 -39.68 -11.13 5.28
CA ALA A 550 -40.03 -12.14 4.26
C ALA A 550 -38.80 -12.56 3.45
N ASP A 551 -37.98 -11.58 3.07
CA ASP A 551 -36.74 -11.81 2.33
C ASP A 551 -35.65 -12.47 3.18
N VAL A 552 -35.57 -12.16 4.48
CA VAL A 552 -34.68 -12.86 5.42
C VAL A 552 -35.04 -14.34 5.52
N PHE A 553 -36.33 -14.68 5.63
CA PHE A 553 -36.76 -16.09 5.66
C PHE A 553 -36.44 -16.83 4.36
N ARG A 554 -36.61 -16.18 3.20
CA ARG A 554 -36.22 -16.75 1.91
C ARG A 554 -34.71 -17.01 1.83
N GLU A 555 -33.88 -16.03 2.21
CA GLU A 555 -32.43 -16.19 2.18
C GLU A 555 -31.95 -17.32 3.09
N ARG A 556 -32.62 -17.50 4.23
CA ARG A 556 -32.39 -18.66 5.10
C ARG A 556 -32.76 -19.97 4.41
N ALA A 557 -33.91 -20.04 3.75
CA ALA A 557 -34.32 -21.23 3.01
C ALA A 557 -33.34 -21.59 1.88
N ILE A 558 -32.80 -20.59 1.17
CA ILE A 558 -31.75 -20.78 0.17
C ILE A 558 -30.44 -21.25 0.81
N ASN A 559 -29.98 -20.59 1.88
CA ASN A 559 -28.78 -20.98 2.60
C ASN A 559 -28.89 -22.42 3.14
N LYS A 560 -30.11 -22.83 3.53
CA LYS A 560 -30.42 -24.16 4.04
C LYS A 560 -30.06 -25.27 3.05
N ILE A 561 -30.34 -25.07 1.76
CA ILE A 561 -29.96 -26.02 0.68
C ILE A 561 -28.45 -26.29 0.72
N PHE A 562 -27.64 -25.24 0.89
CA PHE A 562 -26.19 -25.36 0.92
C PHE A 562 -25.70 -25.95 2.25
N THR A 563 -26.27 -25.54 3.39
CA THR A 563 -25.87 -26.10 4.70
C THR A 563 -26.24 -27.57 4.84
N GLU A 564 -27.39 -28.01 4.32
CA GLU A 564 -27.81 -29.41 4.26
C GLU A 564 -26.84 -30.24 3.39
N ALA A 565 -26.35 -29.65 2.30
CA ALA A 565 -25.29 -30.24 1.46
C ALA A 565 -23.88 -30.18 2.11
N GLY A 566 -23.75 -29.69 3.35
CA GLY A 566 -22.50 -29.66 4.09
C GLY A 566 -21.56 -28.50 3.75
N ILE A 567 -22.00 -27.54 2.93
CA ILE A 567 -21.23 -26.40 2.43
C ILE A 567 -20.91 -25.40 3.56
N SER A 568 -19.72 -24.79 3.52
CA SER A 568 -19.26 -23.82 4.53
C SER A 568 -20.07 -22.52 4.49
N THR A 569 -20.50 -22.00 5.64
CA THR A 569 -21.28 -20.74 5.68
C THR A 569 -20.44 -19.51 5.39
N SER A 570 -19.13 -19.59 5.61
CA SER A 570 -18.14 -18.61 5.13
C SER A 570 -18.19 -18.42 3.61
N SER A 571 -18.64 -19.43 2.85
CA SER A 571 -18.68 -19.41 1.39
C SER A 571 -20.00 -18.89 0.82
N MET A 572 -20.99 -18.54 1.66
CA MET A 572 -22.32 -18.10 1.19
C MET A 572 -22.25 -16.88 0.26
N ALA A 573 -21.36 -15.92 0.55
CA ALA A 573 -21.14 -14.77 -0.33
C ALA A 573 -20.68 -15.21 -1.73
N LYS A 574 -19.75 -16.17 -1.82
CA LYS A 574 -19.27 -16.74 -3.08
C LYS A 574 -20.35 -17.55 -3.78
N LEU A 575 -21.14 -18.35 -3.06
CA LEU A 575 -22.25 -19.12 -3.63
C LEU A 575 -23.29 -18.21 -4.27
N ARG A 576 -23.65 -17.09 -3.61
CA ARG A 576 -24.52 -16.07 -4.20
C ARG A 576 -23.94 -15.51 -5.49
N GLN A 577 -22.64 -15.23 -5.55
CA GLN A 577 -21.98 -14.82 -6.80
C GLN A 577 -22.06 -15.89 -7.91
N LEU A 578 -21.98 -17.17 -7.55
CA LEU A 578 -22.12 -18.27 -8.51
C LEU A 578 -23.58 -18.49 -8.94
N MET A 579 -24.56 -18.15 -8.10
CA MET A 579 -25.96 -18.08 -8.51
C MET A 579 -26.18 -17.00 -9.57
N ILE A 580 -25.46 -15.87 -9.50
CA ILE A 580 -25.52 -14.83 -10.56
C ILE A 580 -24.98 -15.39 -11.89
N ASN A 581 -23.91 -16.17 -11.84
CA ASN A 581 -23.27 -16.74 -13.03
C ASN A 581 -22.77 -18.17 -12.78
N GLU A 582 -23.55 -19.16 -13.22
CA GLU A 582 -23.21 -20.58 -13.09
C GLU A 582 -21.95 -20.97 -13.86
N ASN A 583 -21.57 -20.23 -14.90
CA ASN A 583 -20.37 -20.53 -15.68
C ASN A 583 -19.09 -20.26 -14.87
N LYS A 584 -19.13 -19.40 -13.83
CA LYS A 584 -18.01 -19.20 -12.90
C LYS A 584 -17.64 -20.46 -12.10
N ILE A 585 -18.53 -21.45 -12.03
CA ILE A 585 -18.24 -22.75 -11.40
C ILE A 585 -17.06 -23.44 -12.10
N ASN A 586 -16.95 -23.30 -13.43
CA ASN A 586 -15.84 -23.88 -14.20
C ASN A 586 -14.50 -23.22 -13.89
N SER A 587 -14.52 -21.92 -13.58
CA SER A 587 -13.32 -21.15 -13.23
C SER A 587 -12.87 -21.31 -11.78
N LEU A 588 -13.64 -21.99 -10.93
CA LEU A 588 -13.24 -22.21 -9.54
C LEU A 588 -11.96 -23.03 -9.48
N SER A 589 -10.98 -22.49 -8.76
CA SER A 589 -9.75 -23.19 -8.41
C SER A 589 -10.03 -24.34 -7.45
N SER A 590 -9.07 -25.24 -7.32
CA SER A 590 -9.17 -26.38 -6.41
C SER A 590 -9.29 -25.93 -4.94
N GLU A 591 -8.59 -24.86 -4.58
CA GLU A 591 -8.66 -24.28 -3.24
C GLU A 591 -10.04 -23.69 -2.95
N GLU A 592 -10.64 -22.97 -3.91
CA GLU A 592 -12.01 -22.43 -3.77
C GLU A 592 -13.05 -23.55 -3.67
N LEU A 593 -12.92 -24.61 -4.45
CA LEU A 593 -13.82 -25.77 -4.36
C LEU A 593 -13.71 -26.46 -2.99
N GLU A 594 -12.49 -26.66 -2.48
CA GLU A 594 -12.27 -27.22 -1.14
C GLU A 594 -12.77 -26.31 -0.01
N GLU A 595 -12.70 -24.99 -0.19
CA GLU A 595 -13.26 -24.01 0.75
C GLU A 595 -14.79 -24.12 0.82
N ILE A 596 -15.45 -24.16 -0.35
CA ILE A 596 -16.90 -24.27 -0.49
C ILE A 596 -17.42 -25.57 0.12
N PHE A 597 -16.97 -26.71 -0.42
CA PHE A 597 -17.47 -28.03 -0.02
C PHE A 597 -17.00 -28.44 1.37
N GLY A 598 -16.02 -27.72 1.92
CA GLY A 598 -15.24 -28.18 3.04
C GLY A 598 -14.35 -29.37 2.63
N GLY A 599 -13.19 -29.47 3.26
CA GLY A 599 -12.22 -30.53 2.97
C GLY A 599 -12.66 -31.95 3.33
N ASN A 600 -13.96 -32.23 3.53
CA ASN A 600 -14.53 -33.55 3.81
C ASN A 600 -15.29 -34.14 2.61
N THR A 601 -15.37 -33.42 1.49
CA THR A 601 -16.10 -33.91 0.33
C THR A 601 -15.43 -35.14 -0.28
N THR A 602 -16.25 -36.15 -0.56
CA THR A 602 -15.88 -37.33 -1.34
C THR A 602 -16.15 -37.10 -2.83
N LEU A 603 -16.18 -35.86 -3.29
CA LEU A 603 -16.38 -35.54 -4.70
C LEU A 603 -15.03 -35.25 -5.36
N SER A 604 -14.80 -35.76 -6.57
CA SER A 604 -13.74 -35.26 -7.45
C SER A 604 -14.01 -33.80 -7.83
N ARG A 605 -13.06 -33.08 -8.44
CA ARG A 605 -13.27 -31.67 -8.81
C ARG A 605 -14.40 -31.49 -9.82
N SER A 606 -14.49 -32.39 -10.80
CA SER A 606 -15.63 -32.43 -11.74
C SER A 606 -16.94 -32.66 -10.98
N GLN A 607 -16.97 -33.64 -10.07
CA GLN A 607 -18.15 -33.93 -9.25
C GLN A 607 -18.51 -32.77 -8.30
N MET A 608 -17.54 -32.05 -7.74
CA MET A 608 -17.76 -30.85 -6.93
C MET A 608 -18.41 -29.76 -7.79
N ARG A 609 -17.90 -29.53 -9.01
CA ARG A 609 -18.50 -28.56 -9.94
C ARG A 609 -19.93 -28.96 -10.33
N ASP A 610 -20.18 -30.23 -10.61
CA ASP A 610 -21.51 -30.74 -10.96
C ASP A 610 -22.50 -30.69 -9.78
N SER A 611 -22.04 -31.04 -8.59
CA SER A 611 -22.79 -30.88 -7.35
C SER A 611 -23.13 -29.40 -7.12
N LEU A 612 -22.16 -28.50 -7.31
CA LEU A 612 -22.37 -27.07 -7.14
C LEU A 612 -23.38 -26.52 -8.15
N ARG A 613 -23.33 -26.96 -9.41
CA ARG A 613 -24.34 -26.65 -10.43
C ARG A 613 -25.73 -27.11 -9.99
N THR A 614 -25.83 -28.31 -9.43
CA THR A 614 -27.09 -28.90 -8.97
C THR A 614 -27.66 -28.12 -7.79
N LEU A 615 -26.83 -27.82 -6.79
CA LEU A 615 -27.20 -27.02 -5.61
C LEU A 615 -27.63 -25.61 -6.00
N ILE A 616 -26.88 -24.95 -6.90
CA ILE A 616 -27.23 -23.62 -7.40
C ILE A 616 -28.55 -23.64 -8.18
N LYS A 617 -28.79 -24.65 -9.01
CA LYS A 617 -30.08 -24.79 -9.71
C LYS A 617 -31.24 -25.03 -8.74
N GLY A 618 -31.03 -25.86 -7.72
CA GLY A 618 -32.01 -26.08 -6.65
C GLY A 618 -32.30 -24.78 -5.87
N ALA A 619 -31.25 -24.04 -5.51
CA ALA A 619 -31.36 -22.73 -4.86
C ALA A 619 -32.11 -21.71 -5.73
N LYS A 620 -31.82 -21.65 -7.03
CA LYS A 620 -32.54 -20.79 -7.99
C LYS A 620 -34.00 -21.21 -8.17
N ALA A 621 -34.29 -22.51 -8.20
CA ALA A 621 -35.65 -23.02 -8.33
C ALA A 621 -36.49 -22.70 -7.09
N LEU A 622 -35.97 -22.98 -5.89
CA LEU A 622 -36.61 -22.59 -4.63
C LEU A 622 -36.84 -21.08 -4.60
N LYS A 623 -35.83 -20.30 -5.01
CA LYS A 623 -35.96 -18.86 -5.10
C LYS A 623 -37.13 -18.43 -6.01
N LYS A 624 -37.23 -19.01 -7.20
CA LYS A 624 -38.31 -18.72 -8.17
C LYS A 624 -39.69 -19.03 -7.62
N GLU A 625 -39.84 -20.06 -6.80
CA GLU A 625 -41.08 -20.39 -6.10
C GLU A 625 -41.47 -19.26 -5.11
N TYR A 626 -40.56 -18.86 -4.24
CA TYR A 626 -40.78 -17.72 -3.32
C TYR A 626 -41.07 -16.40 -4.05
N ASP A 627 -40.42 -16.15 -5.20
CA ASP A 627 -40.65 -14.95 -6.00
C ASP A 627 -42.01 -14.98 -6.74
N SER A 628 -42.57 -16.17 -6.99
CA SER A 628 -43.91 -16.32 -7.58
C SER A 628 -45.05 -16.09 -6.58
N ASP A 629 -44.79 -16.33 -5.28
CA ASP A 629 -45.72 -16.12 -4.16
C ASP A 629 -45.55 -14.74 -3.48
N ARG A 630 -44.99 -13.76 -4.19
CA ARG A 630 -44.62 -12.44 -3.64
C ARG A 630 -45.84 -11.65 -3.16
N ASP A 631 -46.10 -11.64 -1.85
CA ASP A 631 -46.99 -10.67 -1.20
C ASP A 631 -46.38 -9.25 -1.27
N GLU A 632 -47.20 -8.24 -1.58
CA GLU A 632 -46.73 -6.87 -1.88
C GLU A 632 -46.27 -6.07 -0.65
N ASP A 633 -46.54 -6.54 0.57
CA ASP A 633 -46.32 -5.81 1.82
C ASP A 633 -44.95 -6.13 2.43
N ARG A 634 -43.91 -5.42 1.96
CA ARG A 634 -42.59 -5.37 2.59
C ARG A 634 -42.65 -4.68 3.95
N ILE A 635 -42.46 -5.42 5.04
CA ILE A 635 -42.56 -4.86 6.41
C ILE A 635 -41.26 -5.10 7.18
N MET A 636 -40.61 -4.02 7.59
CA MET A 636 -39.51 -4.11 8.57
C MET A 636 -40.06 -4.56 9.94
N GLY A 637 -39.87 -5.84 10.29
CA GLY A 637 -40.39 -6.45 11.53
C GLY A 637 -40.01 -5.72 12.83
N LEU A 638 -40.95 -5.60 13.78
CA LEU A 638 -40.85 -4.73 14.97
C LEU A 638 -40.02 -5.27 16.15
N ASN A 639 -39.58 -6.53 16.13
CA ASN A 639 -38.89 -7.15 17.26
C ASN A 639 -37.36 -6.95 17.17
N TRP A 640 -36.76 -6.44 18.24
CA TRP A 640 -35.29 -6.33 18.39
C TRP A 640 -34.82 -7.40 19.38
N GLY A 641 -34.05 -8.39 18.90
CA GLY A 641 -33.48 -9.47 19.71
C GLY A 641 -31.95 -9.46 19.73
N SER A 642 -31.32 -10.35 20.52
CA SER A 642 -29.85 -10.52 20.58
C SER A 642 -29.22 -10.89 19.23
N GLN A 643 -30.02 -11.41 18.31
CA GLN A 643 -29.59 -11.79 16.98
C GLN A 643 -29.53 -10.60 16.00
N ASN A 644 -30.13 -9.44 16.31
CA ASN A 644 -30.03 -8.23 15.49
C ASN A 644 -28.79 -7.37 15.79
N PHE A 645 -27.93 -7.80 16.71
CA PHE A 645 -26.74 -7.05 17.13
C PHE A 645 -25.47 -7.65 16.53
N ALA A 646 -24.52 -6.77 16.25
CA ALA A 646 -23.13 -7.11 16.00
C ALA A 646 -22.24 -6.33 16.98
N PHE A 647 -21.16 -6.97 17.43
CA PHE A 647 -20.16 -6.37 18.30
C PHE A 647 -18.75 -6.75 17.81
N GLY A 648 -17.83 -5.80 17.86
CA GLY A 648 -16.43 -6.01 17.51
C GLY A 648 -15.54 -5.31 18.51
N THR A 649 -14.43 -5.93 18.91
CA THR A 649 -13.38 -5.23 19.65
C THR A 649 -12.02 -5.76 19.23
N SER A 650 -11.04 -4.87 19.16
CA SER A 650 -9.64 -5.23 18.95
C SER A 650 -8.75 -4.46 19.90
N LEU A 651 -7.70 -5.13 20.35
CA LEU A 651 -6.67 -4.63 21.25
C LEU A 651 -5.34 -4.77 20.53
N TYR A 652 -4.54 -3.70 20.51
CA TYR A 652 -3.14 -3.73 20.13
C TYR A 652 -2.30 -3.12 21.24
N TRP A 653 -1.25 -3.82 21.65
CA TRP A 653 -0.41 -3.41 22.77
C TRP A 653 1.06 -3.70 22.49
N LYS A 654 1.90 -2.67 22.53
CA LYS A 654 3.34 -2.78 22.31
C LYS A 654 4.12 -2.53 23.60
N ILE A 655 4.72 -3.58 24.15
CA ILE A 655 5.51 -3.56 25.39
C ILE A 655 6.96 -3.91 25.07
N TYR A 656 7.84 -2.91 25.00
CA TYR A 656 9.27 -3.11 24.68
C TYR A 656 9.51 -3.96 23.42
N LYS A 657 9.79 -5.26 23.60
CA LYS A 657 10.09 -6.26 22.56
C LYS A 657 8.90 -7.17 22.22
N THR A 658 7.78 -7.02 22.92
CA THR A 658 6.56 -7.81 22.76
C THR A 658 5.47 -6.96 22.12
N ARG A 659 4.77 -7.52 21.14
CA ARG A 659 3.51 -6.97 20.62
C ARG A 659 2.43 -7.99 20.86
N ILE A 660 1.32 -7.54 21.44
CA ILE A 660 0.14 -8.35 21.70
C ILE A 660 -0.99 -7.72 20.91
N ALA A 661 -1.65 -8.51 20.08
CA ALA A 661 -2.90 -8.15 19.44
C ALA A 661 -3.98 -9.16 19.84
N ALA A 662 -5.20 -8.69 20.09
CA ALA A 662 -6.35 -9.56 20.34
C ALA A 662 -7.58 -8.98 19.65
N ASN A 663 -8.51 -9.83 19.27
CA ASN A 663 -9.75 -9.39 18.64
C ASN A 663 -10.91 -10.32 18.99
N LEU A 664 -12.10 -9.76 19.06
CA LEU A 664 -13.36 -10.46 19.26
C LEU A 664 -14.40 -9.86 18.31
N LYS A 665 -15.17 -10.71 17.65
CA LYS A 665 -16.24 -10.32 16.72
C LYS A 665 -17.44 -11.22 16.96
N TYR A 666 -18.61 -10.63 17.04
CA TYR A 666 -19.90 -11.28 17.12
C TYR A 666 -20.81 -10.66 16.06
N ILE A 667 -21.41 -11.49 15.21
CA ILE A 667 -22.49 -11.09 14.29
C ILE A 667 -23.67 -12.02 14.57
N GLY A 668 -24.79 -11.46 15.02
CA GLY A 668 -26.02 -12.23 15.19
C GLY A 668 -26.65 -12.61 13.84
N GLU A 669 -27.44 -13.68 13.82
CA GLU A 669 -28.00 -14.25 12.60
C GLU A 669 -29.00 -13.30 11.92
N ASP A 670 -29.74 -12.50 12.70
CA ASP A 670 -30.69 -11.49 12.21
C ASP A 670 -30.04 -10.12 11.95
N PHE A 671 -28.73 -9.98 12.17
CA PHE A 671 -28.03 -8.73 11.91
C PHE A 671 -27.83 -8.55 10.40
N TYR A 672 -28.31 -7.42 9.89
CA TYR A 672 -28.10 -7.03 8.52
C TYR A 672 -27.62 -5.59 8.41
N SER A 673 -26.62 -5.37 7.55
CA SER A 673 -26.23 -4.04 7.10
C SER A 673 -25.73 -4.09 5.66
N ALA A 674 -26.14 -3.11 4.85
CA ALA A 674 -25.80 -3.05 3.43
C ALA A 674 -24.28 -2.99 3.15
N GLY A 675 -23.49 -2.45 4.09
CA GLY A 675 -22.03 -2.37 3.99
C GLY A 675 -21.26 -3.49 4.71
N SER A 676 -21.96 -4.45 5.33
CA SER A 676 -21.32 -5.57 6.02
C SER A 676 -20.90 -6.65 5.01
N PRO A 677 -19.68 -7.21 5.10
CA PRO A 677 -19.19 -8.24 4.17
C PRO A 677 -19.85 -9.62 4.42
N ASN A 678 -20.39 -9.83 5.62
CA ASN A 678 -20.91 -11.10 6.12
C ASN A 678 -22.42 -10.94 6.40
N GLN A 679 -23.18 -10.55 5.38
CA GLN A 679 -24.64 -10.37 5.52
C GLN A 679 -25.29 -11.72 5.82
N LEU A 680 -26.04 -11.80 6.92
CA LEU A 680 -26.74 -13.03 7.34
C LEU A 680 -25.78 -14.21 7.60
N ALA A 681 -24.48 -13.95 7.70
CA ALA A 681 -23.49 -14.97 8.01
C ALA A 681 -23.29 -14.99 9.52
N ASP A 682 -23.80 -16.04 10.14
CA ASP A 682 -23.79 -16.25 11.57
C ASP A 682 -22.39 -16.64 12.06
N THR A 683 -21.47 -15.67 12.06
CA THR A 683 -20.04 -15.86 12.33
C THR A 683 -19.59 -15.13 13.60
N ARG A 684 -18.83 -15.83 14.46
CA ARG A 684 -18.13 -15.25 15.61
C ARG A 684 -16.64 -15.56 15.51
N GLU A 685 -15.81 -14.62 15.94
CA GLU A 685 -14.36 -14.74 15.89
C GLU A 685 -13.76 -14.31 17.22
N LEU A 686 -12.81 -15.09 17.73
CA LEU A 686 -11.97 -14.75 18.87
C LEU A 686 -10.51 -15.04 18.51
N GLY A 687 -9.67 -14.02 18.50
CA GLY A 687 -8.28 -14.12 18.07
C GLY A 687 -7.30 -13.46 19.04
N GLY A 688 -6.08 -13.97 19.05
CA GLY A 688 -4.94 -13.44 19.79
C GLY A 688 -3.64 -13.70 19.03
N ASN A 689 -2.72 -12.74 19.05
CA ASN A 689 -1.42 -12.82 18.43
C ASN A 689 -0.37 -12.19 19.36
N ILE A 690 0.73 -12.90 19.59
CA ILE A 690 1.89 -12.43 20.36
C ILE A 690 3.11 -12.52 19.47
N GLU A 691 3.74 -11.38 19.20
CA GLU A 691 5.04 -11.28 18.55
C GLU A 691 6.09 -10.87 19.58
N GLN A 692 7.15 -11.65 19.70
CA GLN A 692 8.23 -11.43 20.65
C GLN A 692 9.57 -11.40 19.93
N ILE A 693 10.27 -10.27 20.00
CA ILE A 693 11.68 -10.21 19.65
C ILE A 693 12.46 -10.88 20.80
N VAL A 694 12.88 -12.13 20.59
CA VAL A 694 13.62 -12.89 21.61
C VAL A 694 15.06 -12.39 21.65
N THR A 695 15.68 -12.26 20.47
CA THR A 695 17.03 -11.70 20.29
C THR A 695 17.05 -10.77 19.06
N GLY A 696 18.18 -10.10 18.78
CA GLY A 696 18.30 -9.25 17.58
C GLY A 696 18.20 -10.02 16.25
N PHE A 697 18.43 -11.34 16.27
CA PHE A 697 18.35 -12.20 15.09
C PHE A 697 17.10 -13.08 15.07
N TRP A 698 16.38 -13.27 16.18
CA TRP A 698 15.23 -14.18 16.27
C TRP A 698 13.98 -13.47 16.78
N THR A 699 12.91 -13.56 15.99
CA THR A 699 11.55 -13.15 16.36
C THR A 699 10.64 -14.38 16.40
N LEU A 700 9.87 -14.51 17.48
CA LEU A 700 8.84 -15.53 17.68
C LEU A 700 7.46 -14.91 17.44
N ASN A 701 6.59 -15.60 16.72
CA ASN A 701 5.19 -15.24 16.55
C ASN A 701 4.30 -16.42 16.98
N PHE A 702 3.31 -16.16 17.82
CA PHE A 702 2.27 -17.14 18.14
C PHE A 702 0.90 -16.50 17.93
N LYS A 703 0.05 -17.14 17.12
CA LYS A 703 -1.31 -16.70 16.85
C LYS A 703 -2.30 -17.82 17.16
N TYR A 704 -3.41 -17.47 17.78
CA TYR A 704 -4.59 -18.31 17.93
C TYR A 704 -5.80 -17.59 17.35
N LEU A 705 -6.63 -18.31 16.61
CA LEU A 705 -7.89 -17.82 16.06
C LEU A 705 -8.95 -18.90 16.20
N LEU A 706 -10.07 -18.55 16.82
CA LEU A 706 -11.27 -19.37 16.91
C LEU A 706 -12.36 -18.70 16.09
N ASN A 707 -12.76 -19.36 15.00
CA ASN A 707 -13.94 -19.01 14.22
C ASN A 707 -15.07 -19.97 14.58
N ILE A 708 -16.25 -19.42 14.78
CA ILE A 708 -17.46 -20.15 15.12
C ILE A 708 -18.51 -19.78 14.08
N GLU A 709 -18.99 -20.78 13.37
CA GLU A 709 -20.02 -20.65 12.34
C GLU A 709 -21.30 -21.29 12.86
N ASN A 710 -22.44 -20.61 12.65
CA ASN A 710 -23.80 -21.04 12.97
C ASN A 710 -24.11 -21.13 14.47
N ALA A 711 -25.26 -20.60 14.86
CA ALA A 711 -25.87 -20.73 16.16
C ALA A 711 -27.07 -21.66 15.99
N ALA A 712 -27.06 -22.79 16.69
CA ALA A 712 -28.21 -23.69 16.68
C ALA A 712 -29.47 -22.94 17.15
N ASN A 713 -30.57 -23.09 16.38
CA ASN A 713 -31.84 -22.45 16.62
C ASN A 713 -32.44 -22.90 17.97
N GLY A 714 -32.88 -21.94 18.80
CA GLY A 714 -33.56 -22.25 20.07
C GLY A 714 -33.10 -21.42 21.26
N ASN A 715 -33.57 -21.79 22.45
CA ASN A 715 -33.51 -20.95 23.66
C ASN A 715 -32.25 -21.13 24.51
N LYS A 716 -31.30 -21.96 24.08
CA LYS A 716 -30.07 -22.21 24.85
C LYS A 716 -29.22 -20.94 25.00
N ILE A 717 -28.63 -20.81 26.19
CA ILE A 717 -27.70 -19.74 26.52
C ILE A 717 -26.36 -20.02 25.83
N ASN A 718 -25.95 -19.05 25.03
CA ASN A 718 -24.68 -18.98 24.35
C ASN A 718 -23.74 -18.05 25.13
N LEU A 719 -22.52 -18.52 25.43
CA LEU A 719 -21.46 -17.77 26.10
C LEU A 719 -20.95 -16.62 25.23
N PHE A 720 -21.73 -15.54 25.12
CA PHE A 720 -21.46 -14.37 24.29
C PHE A 720 -21.10 -14.70 22.83
N GLY A 721 -21.78 -15.71 22.26
CA GLY A 721 -21.54 -16.16 20.88
C GLY A 721 -20.51 -17.28 20.74
N LEU A 722 -19.88 -17.73 21.82
CA LEU A 722 -18.85 -18.78 21.79
C LEU A 722 -19.38 -20.22 21.96
N GLY A 723 -20.66 -20.39 22.28
CA GLY A 723 -21.34 -21.68 22.46
C GLY A 723 -22.46 -21.92 21.44
N GLU A 724 -23.15 -23.05 21.55
CA GLU A 724 -24.42 -23.26 20.84
C GLU A 724 -25.55 -22.43 21.46
N GLY A 725 -26.53 -22.04 20.65
CA GLY A 725 -27.73 -21.31 21.08
C GLY A 725 -27.73 -19.84 20.68
N THR A 726 -28.86 -19.17 20.88
CA THR A 726 -29.12 -17.81 20.37
C THR A 726 -29.24 -16.74 21.46
N ARG A 727 -29.33 -17.11 22.74
CA ARG A 727 -29.49 -16.16 23.86
C ARG A 727 -28.15 -15.86 24.52
N TRP A 728 -27.80 -14.60 24.74
CA TRP A 728 -26.56 -14.27 25.47
C TRP A 728 -26.65 -14.64 26.96
N GLY A 729 -25.58 -15.22 27.51
CA GLY A 729 -25.42 -15.45 28.96
C GLY A 729 -24.09 -16.12 29.31
N LEU A 730 -23.86 -16.40 30.61
CA LEU A 730 -22.55 -16.84 31.14
C LEU A 730 -22.48 -18.31 31.56
N PHE A 731 -23.60 -18.91 31.95
CA PHE A 731 -23.66 -20.27 32.46
C PHE A 731 -24.76 -21.04 31.73
N ASN A 732 -24.44 -22.27 31.35
CA ASN A 732 -25.36 -23.14 30.64
C ASN A 732 -26.41 -23.69 31.64
N GLU A 733 -27.69 -23.67 31.27
CA GLU A 733 -28.67 -24.53 31.96
C GLU A 733 -28.38 -25.98 31.56
N SER A 734 -28.40 -26.92 32.52
CA SER A 734 -28.28 -28.34 32.21
C SER A 734 -29.45 -28.75 31.33
N SER A 735 -29.22 -29.00 30.05
CA SER A 735 -30.28 -29.27 29.08
C SER A 735 -30.02 -30.56 28.30
N GLU A 736 -31.11 -31.25 27.97
CA GLU A 736 -31.21 -32.32 26.97
C GLU A 736 -30.99 -31.80 25.54
N TRP A 737 -30.51 -30.56 25.39
CA TRP A 737 -30.33 -29.85 24.12
C TRP A 737 -29.66 -30.67 23.04
N PHE A 738 -28.63 -31.43 23.42
CA PHE A 738 -27.91 -32.26 22.44
C PHE A 738 -28.81 -33.35 21.86
N GLU A 739 -29.66 -33.97 22.69
CA GLU A 739 -30.57 -35.04 22.28
C GLU A 739 -31.73 -34.50 21.44
N GLU A 740 -32.27 -33.34 21.82
CA GLU A 740 -33.33 -32.66 21.06
C GLU A 740 -32.86 -32.19 19.66
N HIS A 741 -31.58 -31.81 19.52
CA HIS A 741 -31.04 -31.18 18.30
C HIS A 741 -29.98 -32.09 17.63
N GLU A 742 -30.01 -33.40 17.89
CA GLU A 742 -29.03 -34.36 17.33
C GLU A 742 -29.08 -34.40 15.80
N LEU A 743 -30.29 -34.28 15.23
CA LEU A 743 -30.55 -34.37 13.79
C LEU A 743 -30.61 -33.01 13.09
N ASP A 744 -30.20 -31.94 13.77
CA ASP A 744 -30.15 -30.62 13.18
C ASP A 744 -28.96 -30.47 12.22
N TYR A 745 -29.22 -29.93 11.04
CA TYR A 745 -28.18 -29.60 10.06
C TYR A 745 -27.39 -28.33 10.42
N GLU A 746 -28.00 -27.41 11.17
CA GLU A 746 -27.47 -26.07 11.50
C GLU A 746 -26.73 -26.03 12.84
N ARG A 747 -25.98 -27.09 13.17
CA ARG A 747 -25.17 -27.15 14.39
C ARG A 747 -23.94 -26.27 14.29
N THR A 748 -23.51 -25.73 15.43
CA THR A 748 -22.35 -24.85 15.53
C THR A 748 -21.06 -25.56 15.12
N LYS A 749 -20.32 -24.94 14.20
CA LYS A 749 -19.03 -25.40 13.69
C LYS A 749 -17.92 -24.55 14.27
N TYR A 750 -16.93 -25.22 14.88
CA TYR A 750 -15.77 -24.59 15.49
C TYR A 750 -14.55 -24.82 14.61
N ILE A 751 -13.84 -23.75 14.27
CA ILE A 751 -12.57 -23.79 13.55
C ILE A 751 -11.52 -23.09 14.39
N GLN A 752 -10.61 -23.87 14.96
CA GLN A 752 -9.49 -23.40 15.75
C GLN A 752 -8.23 -23.42 14.90
N ASN A 753 -7.48 -22.32 14.90
CA ASN A 753 -6.28 -22.16 14.12
C ASN A 753 -5.15 -21.66 15.04
N TRP A 754 -4.13 -22.49 15.23
CA TRP A 754 -2.91 -22.15 15.96
C TRP A 754 -1.76 -21.99 14.97
N SER A 755 -1.05 -20.87 15.03
CA SER A 755 0.16 -20.62 14.24
C SER A 755 1.34 -20.32 15.15
N LEU A 756 2.47 -20.93 14.86
CA LEU A 756 3.76 -20.67 15.47
C LEU A 756 4.76 -20.33 14.36
N GLY A 757 5.32 -19.12 14.38
CA GLY A 757 6.32 -18.65 13.43
C GLY A 757 7.62 -18.30 14.14
N ASN A 758 8.75 -18.63 13.51
CA ASN A 758 10.09 -18.25 13.96
C ASN A 758 10.83 -17.63 12.79
N ASP A 759 11.15 -16.35 12.89
CA ASP A 759 11.92 -15.62 11.89
C ASP A 759 13.35 -15.40 12.39
N PHE A 760 14.32 -15.83 11.58
CA PHE A 760 15.75 -15.75 11.86
C PHE A 760 16.46 -14.87 10.82
N LYS A 761 16.97 -13.71 11.25
CA LYS A 761 17.88 -12.84 10.48
C LYS A 761 19.32 -13.28 10.71
N ILE A 762 19.74 -14.35 10.02
CA ILE A 762 21.06 -14.97 10.19
C ILE A 762 22.20 -14.00 9.80
N SER A 763 22.00 -13.22 8.72
CA SER A 763 22.90 -12.14 8.31
C SER A 763 22.15 -11.08 7.49
N SER A 764 22.82 -10.01 7.05
CA SER A 764 22.24 -9.03 6.12
C SER A 764 21.77 -9.63 4.78
N ASN A 765 22.27 -10.83 4.45
CA ASN A 765 22.04 -11.50 3.19
C ASN A 765 21.26 -12.82 3.33
N ILE A 766 21.01 -13.31 4.55
CA ILE A 766 20.38 -14.62 4.77
C ILE A 766 19.27 -14.47 5.80
N ASN A 767 18.04 -14.77 5.38
CA ASN A 767 16.87 -14.87 6.25
C ASN A 767 16.30 -16.28 6.16
N LEU A 768 15.87 -16.81 7.31
CA LEU A 768 15.22 -18.10 7.44
C LEU A 768 13.95 -17.94 8.26
N SER A 769 12.82 -18.47 7.78
CA SER A 769 11.58 -18.53 8.55
C SER A 769 11.13 -19.99 8.68
N VAL A 770 10.75 -20.38 9.89
CA VAL A 770 10.23 -21.71 10.20
C VAL A 770 8.86 -21.53 10.83
N GLY A 771 7.84 -22.14 10.26
CA GLY A 771 6.48 -22.04 10.77
C GLY A 771 5.79 -23.40 10.90
N TYR A 772 4.84 -23.44 11.82
CA TYR A 772 3.89 -24.52 12.02
C TYR A 772 2.49 -23.94 12.19
N ASN A 773 1.52 -24.55 11.55
CA ASN A 773 0.12 -24.16 11.61
C ASN A 773 -0.75 -25.41 11.82
N LEU A 774 -1.60 -25.38 12.84
CA LEU A 774 -2.59 -26.40 13.12
C LEU A 774 -3.98 -25.79 12.95
N VAL A 775 -4.79 -26.35 12.06
CA VAL A 775 -6.22 -26.05 11.98
C VAL A 775 -7.00 -27.27 12.47
N TYR A 776 -7.79 -27.10 13.54
CA TYR A 776 -8.73 -28.10 14.04
C TYR A 776 -10.15 -27.62 13.78
N ARG A 777 -10.91 -28.38 12.98
CA ARG A 777 -12.32 -28.15 12.72
C ARG A 777 -13.15 -29.20 13.46
N THR A 778 -14.24 -28.79 14.09
CA THR A 778 -15.23 -29.73 14.61
C THR A 778 -16.66 -29.22 14.51
N GLN A 779 -17.59 -30.13 14.25
CA GLN A 779 -19.03 -29.85 14.14
C GLN A 779 -19.80 -31.15 14.40
N TYR A 780 -20.99 -31.07 14.99
CA TYR A 780 -21.91 -32.21 15.01
C TYR A 780 -22.73 -32.22 13.72
N ARG A 781 -22.86 -33.38 13.07
CA ARG A 781 -23.65 -33.53 11.84
C ARG A 781 -24.80 -34.50 12.09
N PRO A 782 -25.92 -34.36 11.39
CA PRO A 782 -27.09 -35.23 11.54
C PRO A 782 -26.91 -36.55 10.78
N TYR A 783 -25.74 -37.18 10.94
CA TYR A 783 -25.46 -38.48 10.34
C TYR A 783 -25.85 -39.58 11.32
N GLN A 784 -26.70 -40.48 10.84
CA GLN A 784 -27.04 -41.74 11.49
C GLN A 784 -26.53 -42.87 10.61
N LEU A 785 -25.89 -43.85 11.24
CA LEU A 785 -25.42 -45.04 10.55
C LEU A 785 -26.51 -46.10 10.59
N HIS A 786 -27.01 -46.49 9.42
CA HIS A 786 -28.00 -47.57 9.32
C HIS A 786 -27.30 -48.88 8.96
N GLY A 787 -27.83 -50.00 9.46
CA GLY A 787 -27.29 -51.31 9.12
C GLY A 787 -27.53 -51.65 7.64
N ASN A 788 -26.47 -52.12 6.97
CA ASN A 788 -26.57 -52.65 5.62
C ASN A 788 -26.78 -54.16 5.69
N TYR A 789 -28.01 -54.60 5.41
CA TYR A 789 -28.43 -56.01 5.44
C TYR A 789 -28.63 -56.60 4.03
N ILE A 790 -28.31 -55.83 2.98
CA ILE A 790 -28.44 -56.23 1.57
C ILE A 790 -27.15 -56.90 1.10
N LEU A 791 -27.27 -57.98 0.33
CA LEU A 791 -26.15 -58.87 0.01
C LEU A 791 -25.21 -58.38 -1.11
N GLU A 792 -25.65 -57.47 -1.99
CA GLU A 792 -24.92 -57.05 -3.19
C GLU A 792 -23.57 -56.35 -2.87
N ASP A 793 -23.54 -55.45 -1.89
CA ASP A 793 -22.30 -54.76 -1.46
C ASP A 793 -21.62 -55.38 -0.21
N GLY A 794 -22.31 -56.35 0.40
CA GLY A 794 -21.87 -57.30 1.41
C GLY A 794 -20.92 -56.80 2.52
N ILE A 795 -21.50 -56.31 3.62
CA ILE A 795 -20.77 -56.11 4.89
C ILE A 795 -20.12 -57.42 5.38
N TYR A 796 -20.75 -58.57 5.10
CA TYR A 796 -20.25 -59.91 5.42
C TYR A 796 -18.88 -60.25 4.81
N LYS A 797 -18.43 -59.50 3.80
CA LYS A 797 -17.08 -59.63 3.22
C LYS A 797 -15.99 -59.03 4.13
N ASP A 798 -16.36 -58.40 5.25
CA ASP A 798 -15.42 -57.84 6.21
C ASP A 798 -14.60 -58.93 6.95
N ARG A 799 -13.40 -58.55 7.43
CA ARG A 799 -12.52 -59.43 8.19
C ARG A 799 -13.16 -59.92 9.49
N TRP A 800 -13.98 -59.12 10.16
CA TRP A 800 -14.61 -59.50 11.41
C TRP A 800 -15.56 -60.70 11.24
N PHE A 801 -16.24 -60.82 10.09
CA PHE A 801 -17.13 -61.94 9.77
C PHE A 801 -16.40 -63.19 9.25
N ARG A 802 -15.07 -63.18 9.08
CA ARG A 802 -14.34 -64.38 8.60
C ARG A 802 -14.46 -65.53 9.59
N ALA A 803 -14.62 -66.74 9.05
CA ALA A 803 -14.65 -67.98 9.82
C ALA A 803 -13.46 -68.08 10.81
N ARG A 804 -13.76 -68.19 12.10
CA ARG A 804 -12.76 -68.45 13.15
C ARG A 804 -12.50 -69.95 13.27
N THR A 805 -11.25 -70.31 13.58
CA THR A 805 -10.87 -71.71 13.82
C THR A 805 -11.68 -72.31 14.96
N ASN A 806 -12.30 -73.47 14.73
CA ASN A 806 -13.17 -74.20 15.68
C ASN A 806 -14.50 -73.52 16.06
N MET A 807 -14.97 -72.53 15.29
CA MET A 807 -16.31 -71.92 15.47
C MET A 807 -17.28 -72.36 14.35
N PRO A 808 -18.60 -72.35 14.59
CA PRO A 808 -19.59 -72.65 13.56
C PRO A 808 -19.55 -71.62 12.42
N THR A 809 -19.66 -72.07 11.17
CA THR A 809 -19.71 -71.21 9.98
C THR A 809 -21.06 -71.29 9.28
N THR A 810 -21.42 -70.25 8.54
CA THR A 810 -22.60 -70.19 7.68
C THR A 810 -22.22 -69.67 6.30
N MET A 811 -22.98 -70.04 5.28
CA MET A 811 -22.71 -69.69 3.89
C MET A 811 -23.69 -68.60 3.44
N ILE A 812 -23.15 -67.44 3.06
CA ILE A 812 -23.93 -66.35 2.47
C ILE A 812 -23.79 -66.41 0.96
N THR A 813 -24.92 -66.45 0.25
CA THR A 813 -24.95 -66.52 -1.22
C THR A 813 -25.47 -65.21 -1.79
N ASP A 814 -24.61 -64.53 -2.56
CA ASP A 814 -24.90 -63.29 -3.27
C ASP A 814 -24.71 -63.52 -4.77
N GLY A 815 -25.81 -63.64 -5.50
CA GLY A 815 -25.81 -64.05 -6.91
C GLY A 815 -25.14 -65.42 -7.11
N SER A 816 -23.99 -65.45 -7.76
CA SER A 816 -23.19 -66.67 -8.03
C SER A 816 -22.01 -66.88 -7.07
N ASN A 817 -21.77 -65.93 -6.16
CA ASN A 817 -20.67 -65.98 -5.21
C ASN A 817 -21.17 -66.45 -3.83
N THR A 818 -20.51 -67.45 -3.26
CA THR A 818 -20.79 -67.92 -1.89
C THR A 818 -19.61 -67.57 -1.00
N THR A 819 -19.86 -66.87 0.11
CA THR A 819 -18.85 -66.49 1.11
C THR A 819 -19.13 -67.23 2.42
N GLU A 820 -18.11 -67.93 2.94
CA GLU A 820 -18.17 -68.56 4.25
C GLU A 820 -17.85 -67.53 5.35
N VAL A 821 -18.74 -67.40 6.33
CA VAL A 821 -18.61 -66.48 7.45
C VAL A 821 -18.83 -67.17 8.79
N ASP A 822 -18.34 -66.58 9.87
CA ASP A 822 -18.58 -67.01 11.25
C ASP A 822 -20.08 -66.85 11.57
N ALA A 823 -20.75 -67.96 11.89
CA ALA A 823 -22.21 -67.98 12.06
C ALA A 823 -22.68 -67.20 13.30
N GLU A 824 -21.88 -67.19 14.37
CA GLU A 824 -22.21 -66.47 15.60
C GLU A 824 -22.11 -64.96 15.39
N ARG A 825 -21.00 -64.47 14.83
CA ARG A 825 -20.83 -63.03 14.55
C ARG A 825 -21.84 -62.51 13.51
N TRP A 826 -22.20 -63.35 12.55
CA TRP A 826 -23.22 -63.00 11.56
C TRP A 826 -24.62 -62.89 12.18
N ALA A 827 -24.97 -63.81 13.08
CA ALA A 827 -26.21 -63.73 13.85
C ALA A 827 -26.24 -62.50 14.75
N GLU A 828 -25.14 -62.23 15.46
CA GLU A 828 -24.96 -61.04 16.30
C GLU A 828 -25.22 -59.72 15.54
N TYR A 829 -24.69 -59.60 14.31
CA TYR A 829 -24.96 -58.43 13.46
C TYR A 829 -26.40 -58.40 12.93
N MET A 830 -26.98 -59.55 12.58
CA MET A 830 -28.37 -59.63 12.09
C MET A 830 -29.41 -59.34 13.19
N ASP A 831 -29.09 -59.62 14.45
CA ASP A 831 -29.96 -59.29 15.58
C ASP A 831 -30.14 -57.77 15.74
N LEU A 832 -29.20 -56.96 15.25
CA LEU A 832 -29.31 -55.50 15.21
C LEU A 832 -30.28 -54.97 14.12
N SER A 833 -30.86 -55.84 13.29
CA SER A 833 -31.79 -55.44 12.21
C SER A 833 -33.09 -54.80 12.70
N SER A 834 -33.44 -54.98 13.98
CA SER A 834 -34.58 -54.30 14.60
C SER A 834 -34.28 -52.88 15.09
N GLU A 835 -33.00 -52.50 15.18
CA GLU A 835 -32.59 -51.16 15.62
C GLU A 835 -32.73 -50.15 14.48
N GLU A 836 -33.20 -48.94 14.80
CA GLU A 836 -33.42 -47.88 13.79
C GLU A 836 -32.11 -47.38 13.17
N TYR A 837 -31.05 -47.31 13.99
CA TYR A 837 -29.68 -46.95 13.59
C TYR A 837 -28.67 -47.69 14.48
N LEU A 838 -27.53 -48.03 13.90
CA LEU A 838 -26.42 -48.71 14.59
C LEU A 838 -25.54 -47.73 15.37
N ALA A 839 -25.38 -46.51 14.84
CA ALA A 839 -24.62 -45.46 15.48
C ALA A 839 -25.21 -44.07 15.18
N SER A 840 -25.13 -43.16 16.15
CA SER A 840 -25.60 -41.78 16.01
C SER A 840 -24.73 -40.81 16.84
N LYS A 841 -25.15 -39.54 16.97
CA LYS A 841 -24.34 -38.46 17.58
C LYS A 841 -22.99 -38.28 16.89
N PHE A 842 -22.99 -38.18 15.55
CA PHE A 842 -21.77 -38.02 14.77
C PHE A 842 -21.08 -36.67 15.01
N GLN A 843 -19.80 -36.70 15.37
CA GLN A 843 -18.94 -35.53 15.49
C GLN A 843 -17.86 -35.53 14.41
N GLU A 844 -17.93 -34.54 13.52
CA GLU A 844 -16.86 -34.23 12.59
C GLU A 844 -15.63 -33.66 13.34
N ARG A 845 -14.43 -34.18 13.04
CA ARG A 845 -13.16 -33.73 13.63
C ARG A 845 -12.02 -33.80 12.62
N ILE A 846 -11.64 -32.65 12.07
CA ILE A 846 -10.58 -32.57 11.05
C ILE A 846 -9.38 -31.84 11.62
N TYR A 847 -8.19 -32.38 11.40
CA TYR A 847 -6.92 -31.74 11.71
C TYR A 847 -6.16 -31.48 10.41
N LYS A 848 -5.67 -30.25 10.23
CA LYS A 848 -4.76 -29.87 9.14
C LYS A 848 -3.49 -29.30 9.75
N ASN A 849 -2.40 -30.05 9.62
CA ASN A 849 -1.08 -29.66 10.08
C ASN A 849 -0.26 -29.16 8.89
N THR A 850 0.25 -27.94 8.97
CA THR A 850 1.08 -27.35 7.92
C THR A 850 2.42 -26.92 8.51
N TRP A 851 3.52 -27.41 7.96
CA TRP A 851 4.87 -26.93 8.27
C TRP A 851 5.39 -26.12 7.10
N ASN A 852 6.03 -24.99 7.37
CA ASN A 852 6.69 -24.16 6.36
C ASN A 852 8.14 -23.86 6.74
N LEU A 853 8.99 -23.87 5.73
CA LEU A 853 10.40 -23.53 5.81
C LEU A 853 10.73 -22.60 4.66
N ASP A 854 11.07 -21.35 4.94
CA ASP A 854 11.32 -20.32 3.95
C ASP A 854 12.76 -19.80 4.08
N LEU A 855 13.58 -19.96 3.05
CA LEU A 855 14.96 -19.49 3.00
C LEU A 855 15.09 -18.40 1.93
N SER A 856 15.68 -17.26 2.30
CA SER A 856 16.01 -16.18 1.38
C SER A 856 17.51 -15.87 1.48
N VAL A 857 18.25 -16.08 0.39
CA VAL A 857 19.69 -15.83 0.29
C VAL A 857 19.95 -14.80 -0.80
N LYS A 858 20.56 -13.67 -0.42
CA LYS A 858 21.07 -12.67 -1.35
C LYS A 858 22.54 -12.98 -1.65
N ALA A 859 22.85 -13.33 -2.89
CA ALA A 859 24.19 -13.60 -3.36
C ALA A 859 24.44 -12.89 -4.68
N PHE A 860 25.56 -12.18 -4.79
CA PHE A 860 25.88 -11.33 -5.96
C PHE A 860 24.75 -10.31 -6.23
N TYR A 861 24.21 -10.31 -7.44
CA TYR A 861 23.08 -9.48 -7.88
C TYR A 861 21.73 -10.22 -7.81
N THR A 862 21.71 -11.42 -7.23
CA THR A 862 20.55 -12.31 -7.23
C THR A 862 20.05 -12.57 -5.82
N THR A 863 18.73 -12.51 -5.64
CA THR A 863 18.05 -12.99 -4.45
C THR A 863 17.42 -14.33 -4.78
N PHE A 864 17.93 -15.39 -4.16
CA PHE A 864 17.38 -16.74 -4.24
C PHE A 864 16.40 -16.94 -3.09
N LYS A 865 15.21 -17.44 -3.39
CA LYS A 865 14.28 -17.91 -2.37
C LYS A 865 13.95 -19.36 -2.63
N ALA A 866 13.99 -20.16 -1.57
CA ALA A 866 13.56 -21.54 -1.58
C ALA A 866 12.64 -21.77 -0.39
N SER A 867 11.44 -22.28 -0.67
CA SER A 867 10.44 -22.55 0.33
C SER A 867 10.04 -24.03 0.25
N GLY A 868 9.72 -24.61 1.40
CA GLY A 868 9.09 -25.91 1.52
C GLY A 868 7.83 -25.79 2.37
N ARG A 869 6.72 -26.33 1.88
CA ARG A 869 5.46 -26.43 2.62
C ARG A 869 5.01 -27.87 2.62
N TRP A 870 4.68 -28.41 3.79
CA TRP A 870 4.17 -29.76 3.96
C TRP A 870 2.87 -29.71 4.74
N THR A 871 1.82 -30.30 4.19
CA THR A 871 0.47 -30.26 4.76
C THR A 871 -0.04 -31.67 4.92
N ILE A 872 -0.39 -32.06 6.14
CA ILE A 872 -1.08 -33.31 6.44
C ILE A 872 -2.49 -32.98 6.89
N ARG A 873 -3.49 -33.53 6.20
CA ARG A 873 -4.90 -33.48 6.61
C ARG A 873 -5.34 -34.85 7.08
N THR A 874 -5.90 -34.92 8.28
CA THR A 874 -6.45 -36.15 8.87
C THR A 874 -7.86 -35.92 9.39
N ASP A 875 -8.74 -36.86 9.12
CA ASP A 875 -10.09 -36.95 9.65
C ASP A 875 -10.15 -37.98 10.79
N ASN A 876 -10.50 -37.50 11.98
CA ASN A 876 -10.68 -38.28 13.20
C ASN A 876 -12.11 -38.13 13.73
N SER A 877 -13.06 -37.98 12.80
CA SER A 877 -14.49 -37.95 13.11
C SER A 877 -14.91 -39.26 13.77
N LYS A 878 -16.00 -39.23 14.54
CA LYS A 878 -16.51 -40.41 15.24
C LYS A 878 -17.99 -40.28 15.60
N PHE A 879 -18.64 -41.42 15.83
CA PHE A 879 -19.91 -41.48 16.54
C PHE A 879 -19.65 -41.44 18.05
N HIS A 880 -20.64 -40.97 18.84
CA HIS A 880 -20.58 -41.01 20.31
C HIS A 880 -21.71 -41.83 20.93
N LYS A 881 -22.64 -42.31 20.10
CA LYS A 881 -23.67 -43.27 20.48
C LYS A 881 -23.54 -44.45 19.53
N ASP A 882 -22.60 -45.34 19.83
CA ASP A 882 -22.19 -46.50 19.05
C ASP A 882 -22.15 -47.80 19.87
N ASP A 883 -22.72 -47.81 21.07
CA ASP A 883 -22.78 -48.96 21.99
C ASP A 883 -23.25 -50.28 21.33
N LEU A 884 -24.09 -50.22 20.28
CA LEU A 884 -24.59 -51.39 19.54
C LEU A 884 -23.51 -52.09 18.70
N ILE A 885 -22.44 -51.38 18.35
CA ILE A 885 -21.34 -51.86 17.51
C ILE A 885 -19.97 -51.73 18.17
N ASP A 886 -19.89 -51.16 19.38
CA ASP A 886 -18.65 -51.03 20.17
C ASP A 886 -17.96 -52.39 20.45
N ASP A 887 -18.75 -53.46 20.59
CA ASP A 887 -18.25 -54.82 20.76
C ASP A 887 -17.79 -55.48 19.43
N MET A 888 -18.05 -54.81 18.29
CA MET A 888 -17.69 -55.26 16.95
C MET A 888 -16.41 -54.55 16.47
N ASP A 889 -15.30 -55.29 16.34
CA ASP A 889 -14.04 -54.77 15.78
C ASP A 889 -14.11 -54.64 14.25
N LEU A 890 -14.89 -53.66 13.78
CA LEU A 890 -15.12 -53.38 12.36
C LEU A 890 -13.98 -52.56 11.76
N SER A 891 -13.52 -52.95 10.58
CA SER A 891 -12.47 -52.22 9.86
C SER A 891 -12.99 -50.91 9.26
N ASN A 892 -12.12 -49.93 8.98
CA ASN A 892 -12.51 -48.69 8.28
C ASN A 892 -13.22 -48.93 6.94
N ALA A 893 -12.91 -50.04 6.26
CA ALA A 893 -13.60 -50.43 5.03
C ALA A 893 -15.05 -50.90 5.29
N THR A 894 -15.33 -51.43 6.49
CA THR A 894 -16.69 -51.80 6.92
C THR A 894 -17.55 -50.57 7.12
N TRP A 895 -17.03 -49.55 7.80
CA TRP A 895 -17.72 -48.27 7.99
C TRP A 895 -18.12 -47.66 6.63
N ALA A 896 -17.24 -47.76 5.63
CA ALA A 896 -17.52 -47.29 4.27
C ALA A 896 -18.73 -48.01 3.65
N LYS A 897 -18.82 -49.33 3.83
CA LYS A 897 -19.96 -50.15 3.35
C LYS A 897 -21.26 -49.90 4.10
N LEU A 898 -21.16 -49.39 5.33
CA LEU A 898 -22.28 -48.92 6.14
C LEU A 898 -22.67 -47.46 5.82
N GLY A 899 -21.96 -46.81 4.89
CA GLY A 899 -22.29 -45.47 4.40
C GLY A 899 -21.36 -44.35 4.88
N TYR A 900 -20.28 -44.63 5.61
CA TYR A 900 -19.34 -43.60 6.06
C TYR A 900 -17.85 -43.97 5.94
N TYR A 901 -17.07 -43.19 5.21
CA TYR A 901 -15.63 -43.46 5.01
C TYR A 901 -14.72 -42.53 5.82
N PHE A 902 -14.38 -42.95 7.05
CA PHE A 902 -13.43 -42.22 7.91
C PHE A 902 -12.06 -42.07 7.24
N GLY A 903 -11.55 -40.84 7.16
CA GLY A 903 -10.25 -40.58 6.53
C GLY A 903 -10.28 -40.54 5.01
N GLY A 904 -11.48 -40.50 4.40
CA GLY A 904 -11.61 -40.53 2.94
C GLY A 904 -11.00 -39.34 2.22
N ALA A 905 -10.98 -38.18 2.85
CA ALA A 905 -10.35 -36.98 2.29
C ALA A 905 -8.94 -36.73 2.87
N ASP A 906 -8.34 -37.70 3.56
CA ASP A 906 -7.00 -37.55 4.11
C ASP A 906 -5.99 -37.41 2.98
N TYR A 907 -5.09 -36.45 3.14
CA TYR A 907 -4.05 -36.20 2.15
C TYR A 907 -2.75 -35.75 2.78
N PHE A 908 -1.68 -35.99 2.04
CA PHE A 908 -0.40 -35.35 2.23
C PHE A 908 -0.08 -34.50 1.00
N GLU A 909 0.11 -33.21 1.22
CA GLU A 909 0.50 -32.25 0.19
C GLU A 909 1.88 -31.69 0.50
N HIS A 910 2.70 -31.52 -0.53
CA HIS A 910 3.96 -30.82 -0.39
C HIS A 910 4.28 -29.95 -1.61
N THR A 911 4.75 -28.73 -1.34
CA THR A 911 4.98 -27.69 -2.34
C THR A 911 6.35 -27.08 -2.12
N TYR A 912 7.12 -26.88 -3.20
CA TYR A 912 8.50 -26.38 -3.11
C TYR A 912 8.74 -25.13 -3.97
N PRO A 913 8.21 -23.94 -3.61
CA PRO A 913 8.44 -22.73 -4.38
C PRO A 913 9.92 -22.34 -4.42
N LEU A 914 10.47 -22.21 -5.61
CA LEU A 914 11.83 -21.74 -5.86
C LEU A 914 11.76 -20.47 -6.70
N SER A 915 12.56 -19.46 -6.37
CA SER A 915 12.69 -18.28 -7.23
C SER A 915 14.09 -17.67 -7.18
N ALA A 916 14.47 -17.05 -8.29
CA ALA A 916 15.69 -16.29 -8.44
C ALA A 916 15.35 -14.93 -9.05
N THR A 917 15.54 -13.86 -8.28
CA THR A 917 15.38 -12.48 -8.76
C THR A 917 16.76 -11.87 -8.94
N THR A 918 17.19 -11.71 -10.19
CA THR A 918 18.48 -11.13 -10.57
C THR A 918 18.28 -9.67 -10.97
N ASN A 919 18.91 -8.75 -10.25
CA ASN A 919 18.91 -7.32 -10.55
C ASN A 919 20.33 -6.89 -10.95
N TYR A 920 20.65 -7.01 -12.23
CA TYR A 920 21.94 -6.59 -12.79
C TYR A 920 21.80 -5.24 -13.51
N THR A 921 22.92 -4.56 -13.77
CA THR A 921 22.91 -3.25 -14.46
C THR A 921 22.35 -3.34 -15.88
N LEU A 922 22.55 -4.48 -16.55
CA LEU A 922 22.12 -4.71 -17.94
C LEU A 922 20.74 -5.35 -18.08
N PHE A 923 20.24 -6.03 -17.05
CA PHE A 923 18.94 -6.71 -17.09
C PHE A 923 18.38 -6.99 -15.70
N GLN A 924 17.06 -7.11 -15.63
CA GLN A 924 16.33 -7.62 -14.47
C GLN A 924 15.63 -8.90 -14.90
N ASN A 925 15.83 -10.01 -14.18
CA ASN A 925 15.06 -11.23 -14.41
C ASN A 925 14.48 -11.76 -13.10
N ARG A 926 13.22 -12.18 -13.13
CA ARG A 926 12.59 -12.97 -12.08
C ARG A 926 12.13 -14.30 -12.66
N PHE A 927 12.83 -15.36 -12.29
CA PHE A 927 12.41 -16.74 -12.57
C PHE A 927 11.81 -17.36 -11.31
N SER A 928 10.70 -18.09 -11.44
CA SER A 928 10.14 -18.94 -10.40
C SER A 928 9.68 -20.30 -10.94
N PHE A 929 9.86 -21.32 -10.11
CA PHE A 929 9.40 -22.67 -10.35
C PHE A 929 8.78 -23.24 -9.09
N THR A 930 7.55 -23.75 -9.19
CA THR A 930 6.78 -24.26 -8.06
C THR A 930 6.18 -25.61 -8.41
N PRO A 931 6.82 -26.73 -8.02
CA PRO A 931 6.20 -28.04 -8.03
C PRO A 931 5.33 -28.22 -6.76
N ARG A 932 4.11 -28.71 -6.95
CA ARG A 932 3.18 -29.16 -5.90
C ARG A 932 2.79 -30.60 -6.17
N PHE A 933 2.74 -31.40 -5.12
CA PHE A 933 2.23 -32.77 -5.15
C PHE A 933 1.22 -32.96 -4.04
N LYS A 934 0.11 -33.63 -4.32
CA LYS A 934 -0.92 -33.94 -3.34
C LYS A 934 -1.36 -35.39 -3.52
N ASN A 935 -1.23 -36.19 -2.47
CA ASN A 935 -1.61 -37.60 -2.47
C ASN A 935 -2.75 -37.80 -1.49
N TYR A 936 -3.88 -38.29 -1.97
CA TYR A 936 -5.05 -38.61 -1.16
C TYR A 936 -5.04 -40.08 -0.77
N LYS A 937 -5.66 -40.39 0.37
CA LYS A 937 -5.87 -41.77 0.83
C LYS A 937 -6.99 -42.49 0.07
N ARG A 938 -7.95 -41.73 -0.47
CA ARG A 938 -9.05 -42.28 -1.26
C ARG A 938 -8.64 -42.49 -2.72
N ASN A 939 -9.06 -43.63 -3.26
CA ASN A 939 -8.92 -43.98 -4.68
C ASN A 939 -7.47 -43.86 -5.20
N ASP A 940 -6.49 -43.93 -4.29
CA ASP A 940 -5.09 -43.61 -4.54
C ASP A 940 -4.88 -42.34 -5.39
N MET A 941 -5.76 -41.34 -5.24
CA MET A 941 -5.79 -40.15 -6.08
C MET A 941 -4.52 -39.31 -5.86
N LYS A 942 -3.91 -38.86 -6.95
CA LYS A 942 -2.69 -38.06 -6.95
C LYS A 942 -2.87 -36.85 -7.83
N GLU A 943 -2.39 -35.71 -7.35
CA GLU A 943 -2.28 -34.49 -8.13
C GLU A 943 -0.82 -34.06 -8.21
N GLN A 944 -0.42 -33.63 -9.39
CA GLN A 944 0.88 -33.01 -9.62
C GLN A 944 0.68 -31.73 -10.39
N GLU A 945 1.20 -30.63 -9.86
CA GLU A 945 1.15 -29.32 -10.50
C GLU A 945 2.54 -28.72 -10.58
N PHE A 946 2.90 -28.22 -11.76
CA PHE A 946 4.15 -27.54 -12.03
C PHE A 946 3.86 -26.16 -12.60
N THR A 947 4.29 -25.13 -11.89
CA THR A 947 4.18 -23.74 -12.36
C THR A 947 5.57 -23.17 -12.61
N VAL A 948 5.79 -22.60 -13.79
CA VAL A 948 7.00 -21.88 -14.18
C VAL A 948 6.61 -20.47 -14.57
N ASP A 949 7.26 -19.47 -14.00
CA ASP A 949 7.12 -18.08 -14.42
C ASP A 949 8.49 -17.46 -14.64
N ASP A 950 8.65 -16.69 -15.72
CA ASP A 950 9.85 -15.91 -16.00
C ASP A 950 9.45 -14.50 -16.45
N ASN A 951 10.17 -13.49 -16.00
CA ASN A 951 9.98 -12.10 -16.41
C ASN A 951 11.33 -11.40 -16.52
N LEU A 952 11.78 -11.22 -17.75
CA LEU A 952 13.03 -10.58 -18.13
C LEU A 952 12.76 -9.18 -18.68
N GLU A 953 13.42 -8.16 -18.14
CA GLU A 953 13.50 -6.81 -18.68
C GLU A 953 14.95 -6.42 -18.94
N VAL A 954 15.24 -5.84 -20.11
CA VAL A 954 16.60 -5.43 -20.50
C VAL A 954 16.62 -3.92 -20.77
N PRO A 955 17.00 -3.08 -19.80
CA PRO A 955 17.09 -1.64 -20.02
C PRO A 955 18.26 -1.28 -20.94
N LEU A 956 17.96 -0.61 -22.05
CA LEU A 956 18.93 -0.13 -23.05
C LEU A 956 18.96 1.41 -23.08
N PHE A 957 20.10 1.99 -23.47
CA PHE A 957 20.28 3.43 -23.71
C PHE A 957 19.75 4.30 -22.53
N ASN A 958 20.27 4.10 -21.33
CA ASN A 958 19.79 4.77 -20.10
C ASN A 958 18.27 4.62 -19.88
N ARG A 959 17.73 3.43 -20.14
CA ARG A 959 16.30 3.08 -20.07
C ARG A 959 15.42 3.78 -21.11
N LEU A 960 15.95 4.36 -22.19
CA LEU A 960 15.11 4.83 -23.30
C LEU A 960 14.26 3.69 -23.88
N LEU A 961 14.85 2.50 -24.04
CA LEU A 961 14.16 1.29 -24.48
C LEU A 961 14.28 0.23 -23.40
N VAL A 962 13.17 -0.41 -23.05
CA VAL A 962 13.13 -1.54 -22.11
C VAL A 962 12.32 -2.65 -22.78
N PRO A 963 12.93 -3.44 -23.67
CA PRO A 963 12.35 -4.70 -24.10
C PRO A 963 12.22 -5.64 -22.90
N GLY A 964 11.11 -6.36 -22.86
CA GLY A 964 10.88 -7.43 -21.91
C GLY A 964 10.19 -8.63 -22.53
N ILE A 965 10.41 -9.79 -21.91
CA ILE A 965 9.80 -11.06 -22.26
C ILE A 965 9.33 -11.67 -20.94
N SER A 966 8.08 -12.10 -20.94
CA SER A 966 7.50 -12.81 -19.81
C SER A 966 6.80 -14.08 -20.30
N GLY A 967 6.82 -15.10 -19.46
CA GLY A 967 6.16 -16.36 -19.73
C GLY A 967 5.65 -16.99 -18.45
N SER A 968 4.50 -17.63 -18.54
CA SER A 968 3.91 -18.43 -17.48
C SER A 968 3.45 -19.76 -18.06
N LEU A 969 3.79 -20.86 -17.39
CA LEU A 969 3.38 -22.22 -17.74
C LEU A 969 2.87 -22.90 -16.47
N ARG A 970 1.63 -23.37 -16.49
CA ARG A 970 1.04 -24.24 -15.49
C ARG A 970 0.68 -25.57 -16.14
N TYR A 971 1.16 -26.66 -15.57
CA TYR A 971 0.85 -28.02 -15.96
C TYR A 971 0.30 -28.77 -14.76
N LEU A 972 -0.95 -29.23 -14.83
CA LEU A 972 -1.63 -29.96 -13.77
C LEU A 972 -2.08 -31.32 -14.31
N THR A 973 -1.82 -32.36 -13.54
CA THR A 973 -2.30 -33.73 -13.76
C THR A 973 -2.99 -34.24 -12.52
N ILE A 974 -4.06 -35.01 -12.72
CA ILE A 974 -4.83 -35.65 -11.66
C ILE A 974 -5.09 -37.08 -12.09
N ASP A 975 -4.62 -38.05 -11.32
CA ASP A 975 -4.83 -39.48 -11.61
C ASP A 975 -5.55 -40.12 -10.43
N TRP A 976 -6.57 -40.93 -10.67
CA TRP A 976 -7.25 -41.71 -9.63
C TRP A 976 -7.81 -43.04 -10.15
N GLU A 977 -8.14 -43.94 -9.21
CA GLU A 977 -8.82 -45.21 -9.52
C GLU A 977 -10.30 -45.12 -9.17
N ASP A 978 -11.18 -45.40 -10.12
CA ASP A 978 -12.62 -45.48 -9.91
C ASP A 978 -13.16 -46.83 -10.41
N ASN A 979 -13.80 -47.61 -9.53
CA ASN A 979 -14.32 -48.94 -9.83
C ASN A 979 -13.31 -49.90 -10.53
N GLY A 980 -12.02 -49.76 -10.26
CA GLY A 980 -10.94 -50.57 -10.86
C GLY A 980 -10.43 -50.05 -12.22
N GLU A 981 -10.97 -48.94 -12.71
CA GLU A 981 -10.46 -48.23 -13.89
C GLU A 981 -9.60 -47.03 -13.47
N LYS A 982 -8.47 -46.82 -14.16
CA LYS A 982 -7.64 -45.62 -13.97
C LYS A 982 -8.16 -44.49 -14.82
N ILE A 983 -8.39 -43.34 -14.19
CA ILE A 983 -8.83 -42.11 -14.84
C ILE A 983 -7.74 -41.05 -14.62
N ASP A 984 -7.34 -40.40 -15.71
CA ASP A 984 -6.32 -39.35 -15.71
C ASP A 984 -6.94 -38.08 -16.32
N GLU A 985 -6.78 -36.93 -15.67
CA GLU A 985 -7.19 -35.61 -16.16
C GLU A 985 -5.97 -34.67 -16.30
N THR A 986 -5.92 -33.87 -17.36
CA THR A 986 -4.82 -32.93 -17.61
C THR A 986 -5.30 -31.50 -17.90
N GLU A 987 -4.64 -30.51 -17.28
CA GLU A 987 -4.80 -29.10 -17.59
C GLU A 987 -3.44 -28.44 -17.93
N ILE A 988 -3.40 -27.65 -19.00
CA ILE A 988 -2.20 -26.88 -19.40
C ILE A 988 -2.59 -25.44 -19.67
N ASP A 989 -1.94 -24.50 -18.99
CA ASP A 989 -2.04 -23.07 -19.24
C ASP A 989 -0.66 -22.55 -19.62
N ALA A 990 -0.51 -22.01 -20.83
CA ALA A 990 0.75 -21.45 -21.31
C ALA A 990 0.53 -20.05 -21.87
N ILE A 991 1.20 -19.06 -21.30
CA ILE A 991 1.10 -17.64 -21.68
C ILE A 991 2.51 -17.14 -21.96
N ILE A 992 2.71 -16.51 -23.11
CA ILE A 992 3.97 -15.84 -23.47
C ILE A 992 3.64 -14.44 -23.94
N ASN A 993 4.38 -13.45 -23.45
CA ASN A 993 4.21 -12.06 -23.79
C ASN A 993 5.57 -11.40 -24.01
N ALA A 994 5.71 -10.65 -25.10
CA ALA A 994 6.84 -9.78 -25.36
C ALA A 994 6.35 -8.33 -25.33
N ASN A 995 7.06 -7.48 -24.58
CA ASN A 995 6.77 -6.06 -24.52
C ASN A 995 8.00 -5.21 -24.87
N LEU A 996 7.75 -3.98 -25.31
CA LEU A 996 8.76 -2.96 -25.54
C LEU A 996 8.25 -1.65 -24.96
N ARG A 997 8.83 -1.23 -23.84
CA ARG A 997 8.61 0.10 -23.29
C ARG A 997 9.60 1.09 -23.90
N ILE A 998 9.07 2.20 -24.39
CA ILE A 998 9.84 3.31 -24.97
C ILE A 998 9.57 4.55 -24.11
N ASN A 999 10.60 5.06 -23.43
CA ASN A 999 10.52 6.25 -22.59
C ASN A 999 10.89 7.50 -23.41
N HIS A 1000 9.92 8.08 -24.13
CA HIS A 1000 10.13 9.26 -24.99
C HIS A 1000 10.61 10.47 -24.21
N THR A 1001 10.03 10.70 -23.03
CA THR A 1001 10.44 11.76 -22.09
C THR A 1001 10.30 11.24 -20.65
N LYS A 1002 10.61 12.07 -19.64
CA LYS A 1002 10.31 11.76 -18.23
C LYS A 1002 8.80 11.62 -17.96
N HIS A 1003 7.96 12.19 -18.82
CA HIS A 1003 6.51 12.28 -18.66
C HIS A 1003 5.75 11.36 -19.60
N LEU A 1004 6.31 11.02 -20.76
CA LEU A 1004 5.65 10.23 -21.80
C LEU A 1004 6.40 8.92 -22.05
N ASN A 1005 5.72 7.79 -21.89
CA ASN A 1005 6.20 6.50 -22.35
C ASN A 1005 5.12 5.76 -23.14
N THR A 1006 5.55 4.86 -24.03
CA THR A 1006 4.66 3.96 -24.75
C THR A 1006 5.12 2.52 -24.54
N GLU A 1007 4.19 1.61 -24.27
CA GLU A 1007 4.45 0.18 -24.15
C GLU A 1007 3.72 -0.56 -25.27
N TRP A 1008 4.50 -1.22 -26.11
CA TRP A 1008 3.99 -2.08 -27.17
C TRP A 1008 4.08 -3.51 -26.68
N TYR A 1009 3.01 -4.29 -26.78
CA TYR A 1009 3.03 -5.67 -26.32
C TYR A 1009 2.31 -6.59 -27.30
N MET A 1010 2.77 -7.84 -27.34
CA MET A 1010 2.13 -8.91 -28.06
C MET A 1010 2.36 -10.23 -27.35
N GLY A 1011 1.37 -11.11 -27.38
CA GLY A 1011 1.46 -12.38 -26.68
C GLY A 1011 0.49 -13.42 -27.23
N GLY A 1012 0.67 -14.63 -26.72
CA GLY A 1012 -0.20 -15.74 -26.98
C GLY A 1012 -0.51 -16.49 -25.69
N ALA A 1013 -1.75 -16.90 -25.54
CA ALA A 1013 -2.21 -17.78 -24.48
C ALA A 1013 -2.80 -19.07 -25.07
N LEU A 1014 -2.47 -20.20 -24.46
CA LEU A 1014 -2.99 -21.53 -24.77
C LEU A 1014 -3.56 -22.12 -23.48
N TYR A 1015 -4.86 -22.42 -23.49
CA TYR A 1015 -5.55 -23.15 -22.45
C TYR A 1015 -5.97 -24.50 -23.02
N SER A 1016 -5.29 -25.58 -22.65
CA SER A 1016 -5.57 -26.94 -23.11
C SER A 1016 -6.23 -27.77 -22.01
N ARG A 1017 -7.35 -28.41 -22.36
CA ARG A 1017 -8.17 -29.25 -21.49
C ARG A 1017 -8.63 -30.48 -22.28
N PRO A 1018 -7.79 -31.52 -22.47
CA PRO A 1018 -8.14 -32.70 -23.28
C PRO A 1018 -9.43 -33.39 -22.84
N ASP A 1019 -9.71 -33.36 -21.55
CA ASP A 1019 -10.84 -34.05 -20.90
C ASP A 1019 -12.10 -33.18 -20.84
N ASN A 1020 -11.96 -31.85 -21.00
CA ASN A 1020 -13.07 -30.90 -21.08
C ASN A 1020 -12.91 -29.94 -22.27
N LYS A 1021 -13.16 -30.48 -23.47
CA LYS A 1021 -12.87 -29.82 -24.76
C LYS A 1021 -13.62 -28.51 -25.01
N SER A 1022 -14.73 -28.25 -24.31
CA SER A 1022 -15.45 -26.97 -24.44
C SER A 1022 -14.66 -25.80 -23.89
N ASP A 1023 -13.73 -26.07 -22.98
CA ASP A 1023 -12.96 -25.07 -22.24
C ASP A 1023 -11.55 -24.86 -22.85
N GLU A 1024 -11.26 -25.51 -23.99
CA GLU A 1024 -10.01 -25.33 -24.75
C GLU A 1024 -10.11 -24.13 -25.70
N TYR A 1025 -9.23 -23.14 -25.50
CA TYR A 1025 -9.09 -22.00 -26.40
C TYR A 1025 -7.65 -21.49 -26.49
N LYS A 1026 -7.40 -20.76 -27.58
CA LYS A 1026 -6.16 -20.02 -27.83
C LYS A 1026 -6.51 -18.56 -27.99
N ASP A 1027 -5.71 -17.69 -27.42
CA ASP A 1027 -5.82 -16.25 -27.63
C ASP A 1027 -4.48 -15.70 -28.14
N PHE A 1028 -4.54 -14.89 -29.19
CA PHE A 1028 -3.43 -14.07 -29.64
C PHE A 1028 -3.80 -12.62 -29.39
N PHE A 1029 -3.03 -11.94 -28.54
CA PHE A 1029 -3.33 -10.59 -28.11
C PHE A 1029 -2.15 -9.65 -28.37
N GLY A 1030 -2.45 -8.38 -28.54
CA GLY A 1030 -1.43 -7.35 -28.64
C GLY A 1030 -2.04 -5.96 -28.60
N GLY A 1031 -1.22 -4.99 -28.24
CA GLY A 1031 -1.70 -3.63 -28.05
C GLY A 1031 -0.58 -2.61 -27.89
N ILE A 1032 -1.03 -1.36 -27.80
CA ILE A 1032 -0.18 -0.20 -27.57
C ILE A 1032 -0.80 0.59 -26.43
N ARG A 1033 -0.02 0.72 -25.35
CA ARG A 1033 -0.35 1.55 -24.21
C ARG A 1033 0.46 2.83 -24.24
N VAL A 1034 -0.20 3.97 -24.22
CA VAL A 1034 0.41 5.30 -24.12
C VAL A 1034 0.19 5.79 -22.70
N ASN A 1035 1.26 6.13 -21.98
CA ASN A 1035 1.21 6.67 -20.63
C ASN A 1035 1.81 8.07 -20.60
N TYR A 1036 1.05 9.05 -20.10
CA TYR A 1036 1.50 10.42 -19.89
C TYR A 1036 1.34 10.80 -18.43
N VAL A 1037 2.36 11.40 -17.82
CA VAL A 1037 2.35 11.91 -16.44
C VAL A 1037 2.41 13.44 -16.49
N PHE A 1038 1.39 14.12 -15.97
CA PHE A 1038 1.26 15.58 -15.96
C PHE A 1038 2.11 16.24 -14.88
#